data_AF-I1C4C5-F1
#
_entry.id   AF-I1C4C5-F1
#
_cell.length_a   1.000
_cell.length_b   1.000
_cell.length_c   1.000
_cell.angle_alpha   90.00
_cell.angle_beta   90.00
_cell.angle_gamma   90.00
#
_symmetry.space_group_name_H-M   'P 1'
#
loop_
_entity.id
_entity.type
_entity.pdbx_description
1 polymer ?
#
loop_
_entity_poly.entity_id
_entity_poly.type
_entity_poly.pdbx_seq_one_letter_code
_entity_poly.pdbx_strand_id
1 'polypeptide(L)'
;MSTAEEKALAEQLAAEETEKIDIVAKEWIQAESEKEVKRIRDVGSSVIPLKVLFLHKTLNCGIIPNFDNKKPKAINRIELDTNVDLSKIQQIMVSPAIPYPHKEQFNYVNLILVTGQPVPFLAPYLYQTNLKVTQPEREEDGRKYPSKQIVLKNDLREYFLINKNGICARFTIHEYHNGILQRQFEASRFVNHPPHLPPRRLAVFDFDNTLFFSPQLSPTIWHSKIRSLVTAESVYGPGWWRDVRSLELGPLDDLKQTAWKGYWNEEIVSKARACIQDPHTMTVVLTGRRHNPFSPLVPTMLEAKGLKFDLIGLRPDPEAVSEYRWKVDGRNKELNYNLSASVFQSTMHFKQCFLVNILHHVPTIKEITMWDDRVPHLKRFKDFLNALHRKRLIDRSRIIEVPSLRPKYNPKWEKDVMTRIVETHNLALLARNCGKTYGKIDDSQPREEDPLSMTEKYLGFVPTAVATSIQLSPESMERLKQTFEPLFQESMERYGQKTTIHSGAESPLFFGDFVQLESKIVQHACCGNLNQHVSLDIMGISQTSSKPWLLLKVAIKGAKRGNHYHILPLWYKPSEEDLVIRRSHHWVDPTNSQKIHIEGRVVHEKRITVVESTQRCDSNKKQNIDLDEDAIHAILNRASINLKNQNDSVPHKRGSITNSNSDHIKKIKNH
;
A
#
# COMPACT_ATOMS: atom_id res chain seq x y z
N MET A 1 -0.13 12.95 -77.65
CA MET A 1 -0.79 13.25 -76.37
C MET A 1 0.17 14.07 -75.54
N SER A 2 -0.30 15.16 -74.94
CA SER A 2 0.54 16.11 -74.20
C SER A 2 0.89 15.58 -72.81
N THR A 3 2.00 16.04 -72.22
CA THR A 3 2.42 15.72 -70.85
C THR A 3 1.37 16.01 -69.77
N ALA A 4 0.37 16.84 -70.07
CA ALA A 4 -0.79 17.08 -69.20
C ALA A 4 -1.84 15.96 -69.27
N GLU A 5 -2.02 15.33 -70.43
CA GLU A 5 -2.96 14.21 -70.63
C GLU A 5 -2.43 12.91 -69.98
N GLU A 6 -1.12 12.67 -70.05
CA GLU A 6 -0.48 11.53 -69.35
C GLU A 6 -0.55 11.68 -67.82
N LYS A 7 -0.39 12.92 -67.31
CA LYS A 7 -0.51 13.20 -65.87
C LYS A 7 -1.95 13.06 -65.38
N ALA A 8 -2.93 13.56 -66.14
CA ALA A 8 -4.34 13.40 -65.83
C ALA A 8 -4.77 11.92 -65.86
N LEU A 9 -4.28 11.15 -66.85
CA LEU A 9 -4.53 9.72 -66.93
C LEU A 9 -3.89 8.94 -65.77
N ALA A 10 -2.67 9.30 -65.37
CA ALA A 10 -1.99 8.70 -64.21
C ALA A 10 -2.70 9.03 -62.88
N GLU A 11 -3.17 10.26 -62.70
CA GLU A 11 -3.97 10.67 -61.53
C GLU A 11 -5.32 9.95 -61.49
N GLN A 12 -5.97 9.76 -62.64
CA GLN A 12 -7.24 9.06 -62.76
C GLN A 12 -7.08 7.55 -62.51
N LEU A 13 -6.04 6.92 -63.05
CA LEU A 13 -5.69 5.52 -62.78
C LEU A 13 -5.32 5.28 -61.32
N ALA A 14 -4.56 6.19 -60.70
CA ALA A 14 -4.22 6.12 -59.28
C ALA A 14 -5.45 6.31 -58.37
N ALA A 15 -6.39 7.17 -58.75
CA ALA A 15 -7.66 7.35 -58.04
C ALA A 15 -8.56 6.11 -58.14
N GLU A 16 -8.66 5.50 -59.33
CA GLU A 16 -9.41 4.26 -59.55
C GLU A 16 -8.80 3.05 -58.82
N GLU A 17 -7.47 2.95 -58.79
CA GLU A 17 -6.76 1.89 -58.07
C GLU A 17 -6.94 2.03 -56.55
N THR A 18 -6.87 3.26 -56.03
CA THR A 18 -7.16 3.56 -54.61
C THR A 18 -8.61 3.23 -54.25
N GLU A 19 -9.58 3.55 -55.12
CA GLU A 19 -10.99 3.27 -54.90
C GLU A 19 -11.31 1.77 -54.92
N LYS A 20 -10.61 0.98 -55.75
CA LYS A 20 -10.70 -0.51 -55.73
C LYS A 20 -10.07 -1.11 -54.47
N ILE A 21 -8.92 -0.60 -54.03
CA ILE A 21 -8.25 -1.05 -52.80
C ILE A 21 -9.12 -0.80 -51.57
N ASP A 22 -9.83 0.32 -51.52
CA ASP A 22 -10.73 0.69 -50.42
C ASP A 22 -11.96 -0.24 -50.31
N ILE A 23 -12.52 -0.69 -51.44
CA ILE A 23 -13.66 -1.62 -51.47
C ILE A 23 -13.23 -3.01 -50.96
N VAL A 24 -12.11 -3.54 -51.47
CA VAL A 24 -11.58 -4.85 -51.06
C VAL A 24 -11.29 -4.89 -49.56
N ALA A 25 -10.68 -3.82 -49.04
CA ALA A 25 -10.41 -3.73 -47.61
C ALA A 25 -11.68 -3.65 -46.76
N LYS A 26 -12.69 -2.91 -47.22
CA LYS A 26 -13.97 -2.79 -46.52
C LYS A 26 -14.68 -4.14 -46.40
N GLU A 27 -14.74 -4.91 -47.48
CA GLU A 27 -15.35 -6.24 -47.49
C GLU A 27 -14.58 -7.21 -46.59
N TRP A 28 -13.25 -7.19 -46.66
CA TRP A 28 -12.40 -8.04 -45.83
C TRP A 28 -12.52 -7.70 -44.34
N ILE A 29 -12.47 -6.41 -43.97
CA ILE A 29 -12.65 -5.94 -42.59
C ILE A 29 -14.03 -6.38 -42.05
N GLN A 30 -15.08 -6.25 -42.86
CA GLN A 30 -16.42 -6.65 -42.48
C GLN A 30 -16.48 -8.16 -42.20
N ALA A 31 -15.88 -8.98 -43.06
CA ALA A 31 -15.82 -10.42 -42.87
C ALA A 31 -15.05 -10.83 -41.61
N GLU A 32 -13.90 -10.20 -41.32
CA GLU A 32 -13.13 -10.49 -40.10
C GLU A 32 -13.85 -10.04 -38.81
N SER A 33 -14.54 -8.90 -38.86
CA SER A 33 -15.38 -8.44 -37.75
C SER A 33 -16.54 -9.41 -37.47
N GLU A 34 -17.20 -9.91 -38.51
CA GLU A 34 -18.29 -10.89 -38.38
C GLU A 34 -17.83 -12.23 -37.81
N LYS A 35 -16.64 -12.71 -38.21
CA LYS A 35 -16.01 -13.89 -37.62
C LYS A 35 -15.79 -13.71 -36.12
N GLU A 36 -15.32 -12.54 -35.69
CA GLU A 36 -15.08 -12.26 -34.27
C GLU A 36 -16.38 -12.13 -33.48
N VAL A 37 -17.41 -11.47 -34.02
CA VAL A 37 -18.74 -11.41 -33.40
C VAL A 37 -19.31 -12.82 -33.23
N LYS A 38 -19.19 -13.68 -34.24
CA LYS A 38 -19.63 -15.08 -34.16
C LYS A 38 -18.88 -15.82 -33.06
N ARG A 39 -17.55 -15.74 -33.04
CA ARG A 39 -16.70 -16.37 -32.01
C ARG A 39 -17.10 -15.94 -30.59
N ILE A 40 -17.38 -14.65 -30.38
CA ILE A 40 -17.79 -14.11 -29.07
C ILE A 40 -19.17 -14.64 -28.65
N ARG A 41 -20.10 -14.79 -29.60
CA ARG A 41 -21.44 -15.34 -29.34
C ARG A 41 -21.38 -16.84 -29.05
N ASP A 42 -20.55 -17.59 -29.76
CA ASP A 42 -20.38 -19.04 -29.59
C ASP A 42 -19.86 -19.40 -28.19
N VAL A 43 -19.09 -18.51 -27.54
CA VAL A 43 -18.62 -18.65 -26.14
C VAL A 43 -19.60 -18.08 -25.10
N GLY A 44 -20.84 -17.75 -25.50
CA GLY A 44 -21.90 -17.27 -24.61
C GLY A 44 -21.77 -15.81 -24.17
N SER A 45 -20.97 -15.01 -24.87
CA SER A 45 -20.81 -13.56 -24.60
C SER A 45 -21.52 -12.71 -25.66
N SER A 46 -21.64 -11.41 -25.43
CA SER A 46 -22.31 -10.48 -26.34
C SER A 46 -21.48 -9.21 -26.55
N VAL A 47 -21.51 -8.71 -27.79
CA VAL A 47 -20.90 -7.44 -28.21
C VAL A 47 -21.84 -6.73 -29.19
N ILE A 48 -21.75 -5.40 -29.24
CA ILE A 48 -22.41 -4.58 -30.24
C ILE A 48 -21.37 -4.21 -31.31
N PRO A 49 -21.43 -4.77 -32.53
CA PRO A 49 -20.48 -4.42 -33.58
C PRO A 49 -20.72 -2.98 -34.05
N LEU A 50 -19.65 -2.19 -34.07
CA LEU A 50 -19.64 -0.85 -34.63
C LEU A 50 -19.11 -0.92 -36.05
N LYS A 51 -19.79 -0.18 -36.93
CA LYS A 51 -19.28 0.07 -38.28
C LYS A 51 -18.29 1.21 -38.23
N VAL A 52 -17.34 1.13 -39.14
CA VAL A 52 -16.36 2.18 -39.37
C VAL A 52 -16.95 3.22 -40.30
N LEU A 53 -16.73 4.49 -39.99
CA LEU A 53 -17.17 5.59 -40.83
C LEU A 53 -16.14 5.78 -41.95
N PHE A 54 -16.53 5.50 -43.19
CA PHE A 54 -15.72 5.75 -44.38
C PHE A 54 -16.06 7.14 -44.90
N LEU A 55 -15.57 8.19 -44.23
CA LEU A 55 -15.75 9.57 -44.69
C LEU A 55 -14.59 9.93 -45.62
N HIS A 56 -14.91 10.42 -46.83
CA HIS A 56 -13.94 10.88 -47.85
C HIS A 56 -12.94 9.84 -48.39
N LYS A 57 -13.43 8.74 -49.00
CA LYS A 57 -12.62 7.86 -49.89
C LYS A 57 -11.24 7.46 -49.32
N THR A 58 -11.15 7.30 -48.00
CA THR A 58 -9.91 6.91 -47.33
C THR A 58 -10.22 5.86 -46.28
N LEU A 59 -9.48 4.74 -46.36
CA LEU A 59 -9.49 3.67 -45.37
C LEU A 59 -9.35 4.19 -43.94
N ASN A 60 -9.93 3.45 -43.00
CA ASN A 60 -9.83 3.60 -41.54
C ASN A 60 -8.43 3.29 -40.99
N CYS A 61 -7.41 3.92 -41.58
CA CYS A 61 -5.98 3.70 -41.34
C CYS A 61 -5.29 4.96 -40.81
N GLY A 62 -6.07 5.92 -40.26
CA GLY A 62 -5.54 7.20 -39.82
C GLY A 62 -4.51 7.04 -38.71
N ILE A 63 -3.28 7.49 -38.94
CA ILE A 63 -2.26 7.60 -37.90
C ILE A 63 -1.82 9.06 -37.83
N ILE A 64 -1.94 9.66 -36.64
CA ILE A 64 -1.44 11.01 -36.38
C ILE A 64 -0.07 10.89 -35.71
N PRO A 65 1.00 11.46 -36.29
CA PRO A 65 2.29 11.53 -35.62
C PRO A 65 2.24 12.53 -34.46
N ASN A 66 2.69 12.11 -33.28
CA ASN A 66 2.80 12.94 -32.08
C ASN A 66 4.28 13.16 -31.72
N PHE A 67 4.74 14.40 -31.77
CA PHE A 67 6.12 14.79 -31.51
C PHE A 67 6.35 15.46 -30.15
N ASP A 68 5.30 15.63 -29.34
CA ASP A 68 5.36 16.32 -28.04
C ASP A 68 6.14 15.51 -26.98
N ASN A 69 6.31 14.21 -27.23
CA ASN A 69 7.04 13.31 -26.36
C ASN A 69 8.53 13.25 -26.72
N LYS A 70 9.41 12.94 -25.74
CA LYS A 70 10.85 12.70 -25.98
C LYS A 70 11.10 11.69 -27.11
N LYS A 71 10.26 10.66 -27.20
CA LYS A 71 10.19 9.73 -28.34
C LYS A 71 8.89 9.98 -29.10
N PRO A 72 8.94 10.27 -30.42
CA PRO A 72 7.76 10.39 -31.26
C PRO A 72 6.86 9.15 -31.21
N LYS A 73 5.55 9.34 -31.27
CA LYS A 73 4.55 8.27 -31.16
C LYS A 73 3.50 8.33 -32.27
N ALA A 74 2.88 7.19 -32.56
CA ALA A 74 1.75 7.06 -33.47
C ALA A 74 0.43 7.08 -32.68
N ILE A 75 -0.50 7.96 -33.05
CA ILE A 75 -1.87 7.99 -32.52
C ILE A 75 -2.80 7.37 -33.55
N ASN A 76 -3.49 6.31 -33.16
CA ASN A 76 -4.47 5.58 -33.96
C ASN A 76 -5.79 6.36 -34.05
N ARG A 77 -6.01 7.04 -35.16
CA ARG A 77 -7.23 7.78 -35.43
C ARG A 77 -8.27 6.84 -36.04
N ILE A 78 -9.42 6.71 -35.37
CA ILE A 78 -10.49 5.80 -35.77
C ILE A 78 -11.80 6.55 -35.81
N GLU A 79 -12.48 6.51 -36.95
CA GLU A 79 -13.82 7.06 -37.10
C GLU A 79 -14.86 5.95 -37.10
N LEU A 80 -15.88 6.09 -36.26
CA LEU A 80 -16.90 5.08 -36.02
C LEU A 80 -18.27 5.62 -36.42
N ASP A 81 -19.01 4.85 -37.22
CA ASP A 81 -20.40 5.11 -37.58
C ASP A 81 -21.30 4.70 -36.41
N THR A 82 -21.39 5.61 -35.44
CA THR A 82 -22.14 5.40 -34.20
C THR A 82 -22.64 6.70 -33.60
N ASN A 83 -23.79 6.65 -32.94
CA ASN A 83 -24.30 7.74 -32.09
C ASN A 83 -23.80 7.64 -30.64
N VAL A 84 -23.01 6.60 -30.32
CA VAL A 84 -22.48 6.38 -28.98
C VAL A 84 -21.56 7.54 -28.59
N ASP A 85 -21.73 8.04 -27.38
CA ASP A 85 -20.83 9.01 -26.76
C ASP A 85 -19.52 8.31 -26.37
N LEU A 86 -18.52 8.40 -27.26
CA LEU A 86 -17.22 7.74 -27.11
C LEU A 86 -16.40 8.31 -25.94
N SER A 87 -16.76 9.48 -25.40
CA SER A 87 -16.11 10.03 -24.20
C SER A 87 -16.37 9.18 -22.94
N LYS A 88 -17.40 8.32 -22.98
CA LYS A 88 -17.78 7.40 -21.90
C LYS A 88 -17.06 6.05 -21.96
N ILE A 89 -16.10 5.88 -22.87
CA ILE A 89 -15.27 4.68 -22.92
C ILE A 89 -14.37 4.64 -21.68
N GLN A 90 -14.48 3.55 -20.93
CA GLN A 90 -13.73 3.31 -19.70
C GLN A 90 -12.46 2.49 -19.97
N GLN A 91 -12.49 1.62 -20.99
CA GLN A 91 -11.40 0.72 -21.33
C GLN A 91 -11.44 0.33 -22.82
N ILE A 92 -10.26 0.21 -23.44
CA ILE A 92 -10.08 -0.40 -24.76
C ILE A 92 -9.25 -1.67 -24.59
N MET A 93 -9.72 -2.80 -25.14
CA MET A 93 -8.94 -4.03 -25.27
C MET A 93 -8.66 -4.29 -26.75
N VAL A 94 -7.46 -4.77 -27.06
CA VAL A 94 -6.98 -4.98 -28.43
C VAL A 94 -6.79 -6.47 -28.67
N SER A 95 -7.32 -7.00 -29.77
CA SER A 95 -7.06 -8.39 -30.17
C SER A 95 -5.63 -8.59 -30.66
N PRO A 96 -5.14 -9.83 -30.77
CA PRO A 96 -3.96 -10.13 -31.57
C PRO A 96 -4.08 -9.56 -32.99
N ALA A 97 -2.96 -9.11 -33.54
CA ALA A 97 -2.91 -8.52 -34.87
C ALA A 97 -2.93 -9.60 -35.96
N ILE A 98 -3.74 -9.38 -36.99
CA ILE A 98 -3.86 -10.25 -38.17
C ILE A 98 -3.23 -9.50 -39.36
N PRO A 99 -2.22 -10.06 -40.06
CA PRO A 99 -1.66 -9.43 -41.26
C PRO A 99 -2.74 -9.22 -42.34
N TYR A 100 -2.77 -8.04 -42.94
CA TYR A 100 -3.72 -7.74 -44.01
C TYR A 100 -3.20 -8.29 -45.35
N PRO A 101 -3.92 -9.22 -46.01
CA PRO A 101 -3.38 -9.97 -47.14
C PRO A 101 -3.21 -9.14 -48.42
N HIS A 102 -3.89 -7.99 -48.54
CA HIS A 102 -3.88 -7.19 -49.75
C HIS A 102 -2.94 -5.99 -49.71
N LYS A 103 -2.23 -5.75 -48.59
CA LYS A 103 -1.24 -4.67 -48.48
C LYS A 103 -0.20 -4.96 -47.40
N GLU A 104 1.08 -4.99 -47.80
CA GLU A 104 2.19 -5.17 -46.87
C GLU A 104 2.26 -4.06 -45.82
N GLN A 105 2.78 -4.40 -44.65
CA GLN A 105 2.91 -3.48 -43.49
C GLN A 105 1.57 -2.98 -42.92
N PHE A 106 0.43 -3.55 -43.32
CA PHE A 106 -0.85 -3.31 -42.69
C PHE A 106 -1.28 -4.53 -41.87
N ASN A 107 -1.80 -4.25 -40.68
CA ASN A 107 -2.35 -5.24 -39.79
C ASN A 107 -3.77 -4.84 -39.38
N TYR A 108 -4.55 -5.83 -39.01
CA TYR A 108 -5.92 -5.69 -38.53
C TYR A 108 -6.03 -6.11 -37.07
N VAL A 109 -6.85 -5.39 -36.30
CA VAL A 109 -7.24 -5.75 -34.93
C VAL A 109 -8.72 -5.47 -34.70
N ASN A 110 -9.31 -6.24 -33.79
CA ASN A 110 -10.59 -5.93 -33.18
C ASN A 110 -10.36 -5.18 -31.86
N LEU A 111 -11.09 -4.09 -31.66
CA LEU A 111 -11.08 -3.31 -30.43
C LEU A 111 -12.36 -3.57 -29.66
N ILE A 112 -12.26 -4.02 -28.40
CA ILE A 112 -13.40 -4.06 -27.49
C ILE A 112 -13.42 -2.75 -26.70
N LEU A 113 -14.46 -1.95 -26.92
CA LEU A 113 -14.68 -0.67 -26.24
C LEU A 113 -15.68 -0.90 -25.10
N VAL A 114 -15.18 -0.88 -23.87
CA VAL A 114 -15.99 -1.02 -22.66
C VAL A 114 -16.49 0.36 -22.23
N THR A 115 -17.79 0.45 -21.99
CA THR A 115 -18.45 1.66 -21.48
C THR A 115 -19.19 1.32 -20.19
N GLY A 116 -19.92 2.28 -19.60
CA GLY A 116 -20.82 1.99 -18.48
C GLY A 116 -22.05 1.12 -18.83
N GLN A 117 -22.22 0.74 -20.10
CA GLN A 117 -23.30 -0.13 -20.56
C GLN A 117 -22.98 -1.62 -20.32
N PRO A 118 -24.00 -2.48 -20.14
CA PRO A 118 -23.80 -3.90 -19.84
C PRO A 118 -23.18 -4.71 -21.00
N VAL A 119 -23.30 -4.25 -22.25
CA VAL A 119 -22.74 -4.92 -23.43
C VAL A 119 -21.66 -4.03 -24.06
N PRO A 120 -20.41 -4.51 -24.23
CA PRO A 120 -19.34 -3.74 -24.84
C PRO A 120 -19.49 -3.63 -26.36
N PHE A 121 -18.81 -2.65 -26.95
CA PHE A 121 -18.78 -2.45 -28.40
C PHE A 121 -17.56 -3.13 -29.02
N LEU A 122 -17.71 -3.64 -30.25
CA LEU A 122 -16.61 -4.19 -31.04
C LEU A 122 -16.34 -3.27 -32.23
N ALA A 123 -15.15 -2.68 -32.31
CA ALA A 123 -14.75 -1.79 -33.40
C ALA A 123 -13.59 -2.40 -34.20
N PRO A 124 -13.73 -2.59 -35.52
CA PRO A 124 -12.65 -3.08 -36.35
C PRO A 124 -11.66 -1.95 -36.68
N TYR A 125 -10.37 -2.27 -36.74
CA TYR A 125 -9.32 -1.29 -37.05
C TYR A 125 -8.22 -1.91 -37.91
N LEU A 126 -7.97 -1.29 -39.07
CA LEU A 126 -6.89 -1.64 -39.98
C LEU A 126 -5.83 -0.54 -39.88
N TYR A 127 -4.58 -0.88 -39.63
CA TYR A 127 -3.55 0.12 -39.33
C TYR A 127 -2.22 -0.18 -40.01
N GLN A 128 -1.49 0.88 -40.32
CA GLN A 128 -0.12 0.77 -40.81
C GLN A 128 0.84 0.53 -39.63
N THR A 129 1.66 -0.51 -39.75
CA THR A 129 2.61 -0.92 -38.70
C THR A 129 3.79 0.04 -38.56
N ASN A 130 4.25 0.62 -39.67
CA ASN A 130 5.38 1.53 -39.74
C ASN A 130 5.05 2.73 -40.61
N LEU A 131 5.00 3.92 -40.03
CA LEU A 131 4.71 5.17 -40.74
C LEU A 131 5.98 6.00 -40.91
N LYS A 132 6.38 6.26 -42.16
CA LYS A 132 7.49 7.20 -42.45
C LYS A 132 6.96 8.63 -42.33
N VAL A 133 7.56 9.43 -41.45
CA VAL A 133 7.19 10.85 -41.27
C VAL A 133 8.42 11.72 -41.16
N THR A 134 8.28 13.00 -41.53
CA THR A 134 9.28 14.02 -41.27
C THR A 134 9.00 14.65 -39.92
N GLN A 135 9.90 14.45 -38.96
CA GLN A 135 9.87 15.17 -37.70
C GLN A 135 10.26 16.63 -37.95
N PRO A 136 9.45 17.61 -37.50
CA PRO A 136 9.76 19.02 -37.68
C PRO A 136 11.00 19.44 -36.88
N GLU A 137 11.62 20.55 -37.29
CA GLU A 137 12.68 21.20 -36.52
C GLU A 137 12.14 21.59 -35.13
N ARG A 138 12.95 21.42 -34.08
CA ARG A 138 12.58 21.80 -32.72
C ARG A 138 13.76 22.36 -31.94
N GLU A 139 13.47 23.24 -30.99
CA GLU A 139 14.47 23.83 -30.09
C GLU A 139 14.14 23.39 -28.65
N GLU A 140 15.11 22.76 -27.97
CA GLU A 140 14.95 22.24 -26.61
C GLU A 140 16.23 22.57 -25.82
N ASP A 141 16.09 23.23 -24.68
CA ASP A 141 17.21 23.69 -23.82
C ASP A 141 18.27 24.53 -24.57
N GLY A 142 17.84 25.38 -25.51
CA GLY A 142 18.72 26.22 -26.34
C GLY A 142 19.51 25.46 -27.42
N ARG A 143 19.21 24.17 -27.65
CA ARG A 143 19.77 23.37 -28.74
C ARG A 143 18.73 23.18 -29.84
N LYS A 144 19.11 23.48 -31.09
CA LYS A 144 18.29 23.22 -32.28
C LYS A 144 18.50 21.80 -32.80
N TYR A 145 17.40 21.12 -33.05
CA TYR A 145 17.35 19.79 -33.65
C TYR A 145 16.76 19.93 -35.06
N PRO A 146 17.53 19.65 -36.13
CA PRO A 146 17.04 19.80 -37.49
C PRO A 146 15.91 18.81 -37.79
N SER A 147 15.10 19.15 -38.79
CA SER A 147 14.10 18.22 -39.31
C SER A 147 14.76 16.93 -39.80
N LYS A 148 14.12 15.78 -39.55
CA LYS A 148 14.65 14.46 -39.94
C LYS A 148 13.54 13.49 -40.30
N GLN A 149 13.80 12.62 -41.27
CA GLN A 149 12.90 11.50 -41.54
C GLN A 149 13.06 10.44 -40.44
N ILE A 150 11.94 9.98 -39.91
CA ILE A 150 11.87 8.89 -38.95
C ILE A 150 10.80 7.88 -39.36
N VAL A 151 10.95 6.66 -38.87
CA VAL A 151 9.90 5.63 -38.96
C VAL A 151 9.22 5.56 -37.60
N LEU A 152 7.94 5.91 -37.56
CA LEU A 152 7.07 5.73 -36.41
C LEU A 152 6.51 4.30 -36.43
N LYS A 153 6.92 3.49 -35.47
CA LYS A 153 6.30 2.19 -35.24
C LYS A 153 4.96 2.40 -34.52
N ASN A 154 3.90 1.77 -35.03
CA ASN A 154 2.60 1.77 -34.39
C ASN A 154 2.51 0.64 -33.37
N ASP A 155 2.44 0.99 -32.09
CA ASP A 155 2.38 0.07 -30.96
C ASP A 155 0.95 -0.12 -30.41
N LEU A 156 -0.06 0.44 -31.08
CA LEU A 156 -1.47 0.37 -30.68
C LEU A 156 -1.73 0.91 -29.26
N ARG A 157 -0.95 1.89 -28.81
CA ARG A 157 -1.11 2.46 -27.45
C ARG A 157 -1.93 3.74 -27.39
N GLU A 158 -1.88 4.60 -28.39
CA GLU A 158 -2.62 5.87 -28.38
C GLU A 158 -3.75 5.82 -29.39
N TYR A 159 -4.96 6.22 -28.99
CA TYR A 159 -6.16 6.25 -29.83
C TYR A 159 -6.82 7.62 -29.79
N PHE A 160 -7.31 8.03 -30.96
CA PHE A 160 -8.18 9.17 -31.14
C PHE A 160 -9.44 8.71 -31.85
N LEU A 161 -10.50 8.48 -31.07
CA LEU A 161 -11.77 7.95 -31.56
C LEU A 161 -12.72 9.11 -31.87
N ILE A 162 -13.44 9.01 -32.98
CA ILE A 162 -14.40 10.02 -33.43
C ILE A 162 -15.69 9.30 -33.82
N ASN A 163 -16.83 9.80 -33.36
CA ASN A 163 -18.13 9.30 -33.80
C ASN A 163 -18.69 10.13 -34.96
N LYS A 164 -19.78 9.68 -35.59
CA LYS A 164 -20.38 10.39 -36.74
C LYS A 164 -20.92 11.79 -36.44
N ASN A 165 -21.12 12.12 -35.16
CA ASN A 165 -21.55 13.43 -34.70
C ASN A 165 -20.36 14.34 -34.34
N GLY A 166 -19.12 13.92 -34.61
CA GLY A 166 -17.90 14.67 -34.32
C GLY A 166 -17.45 14.62 -32.85
N ILE A 167 -18.11 13.82 -32.00
CA ILE A 167 -17.67 13.64 -30.61
C ILE A 167 -16.36 12.87 -30.60
N CYS A 168 -15.33 13.47 -30.02
CA CYS A 168 -13.98 12.95 -29.98
C CYS A 168 -13.62 12.40 -28.59
N ALA A 169 -12.86 11.31 -28.55
CA ALA A 169 -12.27 10.77 -27.34
C ALA A 169 -10.79 10.41 -27.56
N ARG A 170 -9.92 10.83 -26.64
CA ARG A 170 -8.52 10.38 -26.60
C ARG A 170 -8.39 9.29 -25.56
N PHE A 171 -7.75 8.19 -25.95
CA PHE A 171 -7.51 7.07 -25.05
C PHE A 171 -6.07 6.61 -25.19
N THR A 172 -5.40 6.41 -24.06
CA THR A 172 -4.09 5.77 -24.02
C THR A 172 -4.26 4.41 -23.39
N ILE A 173 -4.05 3.36 -24.18
CA ILE A 173 -3.86 2.02 -23.67
C ILE A 173 -2.50 2.01 -22.96
N HIS A 174 -2.61 2.27 -21.68
CA HIS A 174 -1.65 1.82 -20.73
C HIS A 174 -1.68 0.28 -20.80
N GLU A 175 -0.62 -0.36 -21.29
CA GLU A 175 -0.43 -1.83 -21.43
C GLU A 175 -0.47 -2.61 -20.09
N TYR A 176 -1.07 -2.00 -19.08
CA TYR A 176 -0.51 -2.01 -17.75
C TYR A 176 -1.25 -2.93 -16.79
N HIS A 177 -2.40 -3.51 -17.13
CA HIS A 177 -3.03 -4.48 -16.22
C HIS A 177 -2.64 -5.90 -16.59
N ASN A 178 -3.02 -6.39 -17.77
CA ASN A 178 -2.82 -7.81 -18.09
C ASN A 178 -1.36 -8.13 -18.42
N GLY A 179 -0.66 -7.33 -19.25
CA GLY A 179 0.73 -7.63 -19.63
C GLY A 179 1.69 -7.67 -18.44
N ILE A 180 1.54 -6.76 -17.48
CA ILE A 180 2.41 -6.73 -16.30
C ILE A 180 2.08 -7.83 -15.28
N LEU A 181 0.79 -8.13 -15.06
CA LEU A 181 0.37 -9.23 -14.19
C LEU A 181 0.74 -10.56 -14.82
N GLN A 182 0.69 -10.64 -16.15
CA GLN A 182 1.05 -11.82 -16.90
C GLN A 182 2.54 -12.12 -16.80
N ARG A 183 3.40 -11.13 -16.98
CA ARG A 183 4.84 -11.31 -16.75
C ARG A 183 5.15 -11.71 -15.30
N GLN A 184 4.41 -11.15 -14.32
CA GLN A 184 4.55 -11.55 -12.92
C GLN A 184 4.12 -13.02 -12.70
N PHE A 185 3.08 -13.48 -13.41
CA PHE A 185 2.66 -14.88 -13.40
C PHE A 185 3.68 -15.79 -14.10
N GLU A 186 4.19 -15.41 -15.26
CA GLU A 186 5.21 -16.16 -16.02
C GLU A 186 6.53 -16.28 -15.27
N ALA A 187 6.94 -15.24 -14.55
CA ALA A 187 8.15 -15.26 -13.73
C ALA A 187 7.99 -16.03 -12.40
N SER A 188 6.80 -16.56 -12.12
CA SER A 188 6.48 -17.16 -10.82
C SER A 188 7.09 -18.56 -10.64
N ARG A 189 7.16 -18.99 -9.38
CA ARG A 189 7.58 -20.36 -9.03
C ARG A 189 6.64 -21.39 -9.65
N PHE A 190 5.34 -21.09 -9.73
CA PHE A 190 4.34 -21.96 -10.35
C PHE A 190 4.69 -22.32 -11.80
N VAL A 191 5.05 -21.32 -12.60
CA VAL A 191 5.36 -21.53 -14.02
C VAL A 191 6.73 -22.19 -14.19
N ASN A 192 7.71 -21.78 -13.39
CA ASN A 192 9.07 -22.34 -13.46
C ASN A 192 9.16 -23.78 -12.89
N HIS A 193 8.28 -24.13 -11.97
CA HIS A 193 8.22 -25.44 -11.31
C HIS A 193 6.76 -25.92 -11.24
N PRO A 194 6.17 -26.30 -12.38
CA PRO A 194 4.75 -26.64 -12.45
C PRO A 194 4.45 -27.87 -11.60
N PRO A 195 3.32 -27.88 -10.86
CA PRO A 195 2.92 -29.03 -10.08
C PRO A 195 2.54 -30.21 -11.00
N HIS A 196 2.75 -31.44 -10.51
CA HIS A 196 2.39 -32.65 -11.24
C HIS A 196 0.88 -32.75 -11.53
N LEU A 197 0.04 -32.18 -10.66
CA LEU A 197 -1.40 -32.14 -10.81
C LEU A 197 -1.86 -30.68 -10.93
N PRO A 198 -2.81 -30.38 -11.82
CA PRO A 198 -3.35 -29.04 -11.91
C PRO A 198 -4.14 -28.70 -10.63
N PRO A 199 -3.88 -27.54 -10.01
CA PRO A 199 -4.52 -27.18 -8.75
C PRO A 199 -6.02 -26.92 -8.98
N ARG A 200 -6.83 -27.32 -7.99
CA ARG A 200 -8.27 -27.04 -7.95
C ARG A 200 -8.64 -25.95 -6.96
N ARG A 201 -7.74 -25.62 -6.04
CA ARG A 201 -7.93 -24.65 -4.96
C ARG A 201 -6.88 -23.54 -5.06
N LEU A 202 -7.27 -22.34 -4.66
CA LEU A 202 -6.39 -21.17 -4.56
C LEU A 202 -6.42 -20.64 -3.11
N ALA A 203 -5.27 -20.61 -2.46
CA ALA A 203 -5.09 -20.05 -1.13
C ALA A 203 -4.34 -18.71 -1.24
N VAL A 204 -4.99 -17.62 -0.85
CA VAL A 204 -4.46 -16.25 -0.99
C VAL A 204 -4.26 -15.63 0.38
N PHE A 205 -3.03 -15.25 0.70
CA PHE A 205 -2.68 -14.63 1.97
C PHE A 205 -2.26 -13.18 1.73
N ASP A 206 -2.91 -12.23 2.40
CA ASP A 206 -2.34 -10.88 2.50
C ASP A 206 -1.04 -10.91 3.33
N PHE A 207 -0.18 -9.92 3.12
CA PHE A 207 1.12 -9.85 3.81
C PHE A 207 1.03 -9.05 5.10
N ASP A 208 0.81 -7.73 4.97
CA ASP A 208 0.86 -6.78 6.08
C ASP A 208 -0.27 -7.05 7.07
N ASN A 209 0.06 -7.19 8.36
CA ASN A 209 -0.81 -7.54 9.49
C ASN A 209 -1.57 -8.88 9.36
N THR A 210 -1.33 -9.65 8.30
CA THR A 210 -1.96 -10.96 8.07
C THR A 210 -0.95 -12.09 8.29
N LEU A 211 0.03 -12.23 7.39
CA LEU A 211 1.17 -13.14 7.56
C LEU A 211 2.23 -12.53 8.47
N PHE A 212 2.49 -11.24 8.28
CA PHE A 212 3.57 -10.50 8.92
C PHE A 212 3.00 -9.33 9.73
N PHE A 213 3.40 -9.18 10.98
CA PHE A 213 3.03 -8.07 11.84
C PHE A 213 3.81 -6.81 11.44
N SER A 214 3.35 -6.17 10.36
CA SER A 214 3.98 -4.96 9.84
C SER A 214 3.92 -3.83 10.86
N PRO A 215 5.08 -3.25 11.24
CA PRO A 215 5.14 -2.19 12.23
C PRO A 215 4.40 -0.91 11.82
N GLN A 216 3.93 -0.19 12.84
CA GLN A 216 3.39 1.16 12.71
C GLN A 216 3.82 2.01 13.91
N LEU A 217 3.74 3.32 13.75
CA LEU A 217 4.08 4.29 14.79
C LEU A 217 3.04 4.30 15.90
N SER A 218 3.52 4.24 17.14
CA SER A 218 2.67 4.20 18.32
C SER A 218 2.03 5.57 18.62
N PRO A 219 0.72 5.63 18.96
CA PRO A 219 0.09 6.86 19.45
C PRO A 219 0.66 7.35 20.78
N THR A 220 1.32 6.48 21.56
CA THR A 220 1.91 6.81 22.88
C THR A 220 3.19 7.65 22.78
N ILE A 221 3.82 7.69 21.60
CA ILE A 221 5.03 8.46 21.30
C ILE A 221 4.72 9.57 20.30
N TRP A 222 4.08 9.22 19.18
CA TRP A 222 3.96 10.10 18.02
C TRP A 222 2.60 10.76 17.94
N HIS A 223 2.62 12.08 17.73
CA HIS A 223 1.41 12.87 17.53
C HIS A 223 0.61 12.36 16.31
N SER A 224 -0.72 12.41 16.38
CA SER A 224 -1.60 11.94 15.28
C SER A 224 -1.28 12.61 13.93
N LYS A 225 -1.00 13.91 13.94
CA LYS A 225 -0.54 14.69 12.77
C LYS A 225 0.67 14.05 12.08
N ILE A 226 1.78 13.80 12.79
CA ILE A 226 2.98 13.25 12.16
C ILE A 226 2.74 11.82 11.66
N ARG A 227 1.99 10.99 12.41
CA ARG A 227 1.58 9.64 11.96
C ARG A 227 0.84 9.69 10.62
N SER A 228 -0.09 10.64 10.46
CA SER A 228 -0.81 10.85 9.21
C SER A 228 0.10 11.35 8.08
N LEU A 229 1.01 12.28 8.35
CA LEU A 229 1.90 12.88 7.34
C LEU A 229 2.92 11.87 6.79
N VAL A 230 3.51 11.02 7.63
CA VAL A 230 4.44 9.97 7.14
C VAL A 230 3.74 8.79 6.48
N THR A 231 2.47 8.56 6.82
CA THR A 231 1.64 7.56 6.14
C THR A 231 1.22 8.04 4.75
N ALA A 232 0.94 9.34 4.62
CA ALA A 232 0.60 9.97 3.35
C ALA A 232 1.76 9.89 2.35
N GLU A 233 1.42 9.74 1.08
CA GLU A 233 2.41 9.70 0.01
C GLU A 233 2.84 11.12 -0.38
N SER A 234 4.11 11.28 -0.72
CA SER A 234 4.73 12.54 -1.18
C SER A 234 4.70 13.72 -0.19
N VAL A 235 4.61 13.47 1.12
CA VAL A 235 4.73 14.53 2.14
C VAL A 235 6.17 14.60 2.67
N TYR A 236 6.56 13.65 3.53
CA TYR A 236 7.92 13.54 4.07
C TYR A 236 8.73 12.40 3.45
N GLY A 237 8.19 11.79 2.39
CA GLY A 237 8.76 10.63 1.74
C GLY A 237 7.75 9.93 0.83
N PRO A 238 8.03 8.70 0.39
CA PRO A 238 7.15 7.95 -0.51
C PRO A 238 5.84 7.48 0.14
N GLY A 239 5.70 7.62 1.47
CA GLY A 239 4.59 7.15 2.29
C GLY A 239 4.89 5.81 2.97
N TRP A 240 4.39 5.59 4.18
CA TRP A 240 4.74 4.45 5.05
C TRP A 240 4.69 3.09 4.37
N TRP A 241 3.64 2.83 3.58
CA TRP A 241 3.46 1.54 2.89
C TRP A 241 4.34 1.37 1.65
N ARG A 242 4.95 2.44 1.15
CA ARG A 242 5.87 2.47 -0.01
C ARG A 242 7.33 2.62 0.40
N ASP A 243 7.58 3.01 1.64
CA ASP A 243 8.91 3.23 2.19
C ASP A 243 9.52 1.93 2.70
N VAL A 244 10.68 1.53 2.15
CA VAL A 244 11.39 0.31 2.57
C VAL A 244 11.73 0.32 4.05
N ARG A 245 11.99 1.51 4.62
CA ARG A 245 12.34 1.73 6.03
C ARG A 245 11.27 1.22 6.99
N SER A 246 10.02 1.10 6.54
CA SER A 246 8.93 0.52 7.33
C SER A 246 9.09 -0.98 7.64
N LEU A 247 9.97 -1.69 6.92
CA LEU A 247 10.31 -3.10 7.16
C LEU A 247 11.80 -3.32 7.53
N GLU A 248 12.59 -2.25 7.67
CA GLU A 248 13.97 -2.30 8.15
C GLU A 248 14.01 -2.42 9.67
N LEU A 249 13.82 -3.65 10.15
CA LEU A 249 13.65 -3.96 11.57
C LEU A 249 14.98 -4.20 12.33
N GLY A 250 16.10 -3.96 11.67
CA GLY A 250 17.45 -4.30 12.12
C GLY A 250 18.36 -4.64 10.94
N PRO A 251 19.62 -5.07 11.20
CA PRO A 251 20.53 -5.53 10.17
C PRO A 251 19.94 -6.70 9.37
N LEU A 252 20.03 -6.63 8.04
CA LEU A 252 19.37 -7.59 7.16
C LEU A 252 19.86 -9.03 7.38
N ASP A 253 21.15 -9.22 7.64
CA ASP A 253 21.73 -10.56 7.83
C ASP A 253 21.25 -11.21 9.14
N ASP A 254 21.17 -10.45 10.23
CA ASP A 254 20.60 -10.92 11.50
C ASP A 254 19.11 -11.28 11.35
N LEU A 255 18.36 -10.45 10.61
CA LEU A 255 16.95 -10.68 10.34
C LEU A 255 16.73 -11.92 9.47
N LYS A 256 17.58 -12.16 8.46
CA LYS A 256 17.56 -13.39 7.66
C LYS A 256 17.85 -14.61 8.51
N GLN A 257 18.89 -14.58 9.35
CA GLN A 257 19.26 -15.70 10.23
C GLN A 257 18.15 -16.05 11.22
N THR A 258 17.48 -15.04 11.78
CA THR A 258 16.36 -15.22 12.71
C THR A 258 15.01 -15.40 12.03
N ALA A 259 14.97 -15.32 10.69
CA ALA A 259 13.75 -15.28 9.89
C ALA A 259 12.73 -14.28 10.43
N TRP A 260 13.14 -13.06 10.81
CA TRP A 260 12.29 -12.03 11.41
C TRP A 260 11.47 -12.55 12.61
N LYS A 261 12.11 -13.32 13.51
CA LYS A 261 11.46 -13.89 14.69
C LYS A 261 10.68 -12.83 15.48
N GLY A 262 9.44 -13.14 15.84
CA GLY A 262 8.55 -12.25 16.59
C GLY A 262 7.69 -11.31 15.72
N TYR A 263 7.92 -11.27 14.41
CA TYR A 263 7.09 -10.48 13.48
C TYR A 263 6.17 -11.33 12.60
N TRP A 264 6.14 -12.65 12.77
CA TRP A 264 5.23 -13.53 12.01
C TRP A 264 4.00 -13.89 12.82
N ASN A 265 2.85 -13.91 12.15
CA ASN A 265 1.64 -14.51 12.69
C ASN A 265 1.73 -16.03 12.56
N GLU A 266 2.31 -16.70 13.55
CA GLU A 266 2.62 -18.14 13.47
C GLU A 266 1.39 -19.02 13.21
N GLU A 267 0.19 -18.58 13.62
CA GLU A 267 -1.06 -19.29 13.32
C GLU A 267 -1.36 -19.27 11.80
N ILE A 268 -1.25 -18.10 11.18
CA ILE A 268 -1.47 -17.93 9.74
C ILE A 268 -0.33 -18.57 8.94
N VAL A 269 0.90 -18.49 9.43
CA VAL A 269 2.06 -19.21 8.86
C VAL A 269 1.84 -20.71 8.87
N SER A 270 1.29 -21.28 9.95
CA SER A 270 0.95 -22.71 10.01
C SER A 270 -0.10 -23.08 8.94
N LYS A 271 -1.14 -22.26 8.80
CA LYS A 271 -2.16 -22.43 7.73
C LYS A 271 -1.54 -22.33 6.34
N ALA A 272 -0.64 -21.36 6.11
CA ALA A 272 0.08 -21.22 4.86
C ALA A 272 0.93 -22.45 4.54
N ARG A 273 1.68 -22.98 5.53
CA ARG A 273 2.47 -24.22 5.35
C ARG A 273 1.60 -25.42 4.98
N ALA A 274 0.45 -25.59 5.62
CA ALA A 274 -0.50 -26.64 5.28
C ALA A 274 -1.00 -26.51 3.84
N CYS A 275 -1.31 -25.29 3.39
CA CYS A 275 -1.69 -25.04 1.99
C CYS A 275 -0.53 -25.29 1.01
N ILE A 276 0.71 -24.92 1.36
CA ILE A 276 1.90 -25.13 0.51
C ILE A 276 2.21 -26.63 0.33
N GLN A 277 1.92 -27.45 1.35
CA GLN A 277 2.13 -28.90 1.28
C GLN A 277 1.04 -29.64 0.49
N ASP A 278 -0.06 -28.98 0.16
CA ASP A 278 -1.21 -29.59 -0.48
C ASP A 278 -1.09 -29.52 -2.01
N PRO A 279 -0.90 -30.67 -2.70
CA PRO A 279 -0.62 -30.69 -4.14
C PRO A 279 -1.79 -30.21 -5.02
N HIS A 280 -2.99 -30.04 -4.47
CA HIS A 280 -4.17 -29.54 -5.20
C HIS A 280 -4.42 -28.04 -4.97
N THR A 281 -3.57 -27.37 -4.21
CA THR A 281 -3.74 -25.97 -3.81
C THR A 281 -2.61 -25.12 -4.38
N MET A 282 -2.96 -24.14 -5.20
CA MET A 282 -2.05 -23.05 -5.57
C MET A 282 -2.01 -22.02 -4.44
N THR A 283 -0.82 -21.60 -4.04
CA THR A 283 -0.60 -20.69 -2.92
C THR A 283 -0.04 -19.34 -3.38
N VAL A 284 -0.64 -18.27 -2.86
CA VAL A 284 -0.31 -16.89 -3.26
C VAL A 284 -0.15 -16.00 -2.04
N VAL A 285 0.91 -15.20 -2.03
CA VAL A 285 0.96 -13.98 -1.21
C VAL A 285 0.51 -12.81 -2.07
N LEU A 286 -0.48 -12.02 -1.63
CA LEU A 286 -1.03 -10.90 -2.41
C LEU A 286 -1.11 -9.64 -1.56
N THR A 287 -0.17 -8.71 -1.77
CA THR A 287 0.00 -7.51 -0.93
C THR A 287 -0.15 -6.21 -1.72
N GLY A 288 -0.60 -5.16 -1.03
CA GLY A 288 -0.62 -3.80 -1.57
C GLY A 288 0.75 -3.13 -1.64
N ARG A 289 1.80 -3.73 -1.05
CA ARG A 289 3.19 -3.25 -1.18
C ARG A 289 3.58 -3.20 -2.66
N ARG A 290 4.24 -2.12 -3.06
CA ARG A 290 4.67 -1.94 -4.44
C ARG A 290 5.85 -2.87 -4.78
N HIS A 291 5.98 -3.21 -6.05
CA HIS A 291 7.10 -4.01 -6.55
C HIS A 291 8.43 -3.34 -6.20
N ASN A 292 8.61 -2.06 -6.49
CA ASN A 292 9.74 -1.30 -5.98
C ASN A 292 9.33 -0.52 -4.73
N PRO A 293 10.09 -0.60 -3.62
CA PRO A 293 11.38 -1.29 -3.44
C PRO A 293 11.30 -2.73 -2.86
N PHE A 294 10.12 -3.34 -2.77
CA PHE A 294 9.93 -4.57 -1.96
C PHE A 294 10.18 -5.89 -2.69
N SER A 295 10.42 -5.89 -4.00
CA SER A 295 10.67 -7.10 -4.80
C SER A 295 11.91 -7.89 -4.37
N PRO A 296 13.01 -7.31 -3.88
CA PRO A 296 14.06 -8.09 -3.23
C PRO A 296 13.69 -8.49 -1.79
N LEU A 297 13.01 -7.63 -1.04
CA LEU A 297 12.84 -7.80 0.41
C LEU A 297 11.76 -8.83 0.78
N VAL A 298 10.55 -8.71 0.23
CA VAL A 298 9.42 -9.58 0.62
C VAL A 298 9.70 -11.05 0.27
N PRO A 299 10.19 -11.41 -0.93
CA PRO A 299 10.61 -12.79 -1.22
C PRO A 299 11.69 -13.29 -0.27
N THR A 300 12.71 -12.48 0.03
CA THR A 300 13.76 -12.81 1.01
C THR A 300 13.18 -13.15 2.38
N MET A 301 12.21 -12.36 2.86
CA MET A 301 11.55 -12.61 4.14
C MET A 301 10.78 -13.94 4.15
N LEU A 302 10.04 -14.22 3.08
CA LEU A 302 9.28 -15.47 2.93
C LEU A 302 10.21 -16.68 2.84
N GLU A 303 11.30 -16.59 2.07
CA GLU A 303 12.31 -17.63 1.92
C GLU A 303 13.03 -17.93 3.23
N ALA A 304 13.46 -16.91 3.97
CA ALA A 304 14.07 -17.07 5.29
C ALA A 304 13.13 -17.80 6.27
N LYS A 305 11.81 -17.58 6.15
CA LYS A 305 10.79 -18.27 6.95
C LYS A 305 10.46 -19.69 6.44
N GLY A 306 11.04 -20.11 5.33
CA GLY A 306 10.77 -21.38 4.66
C GLY A 306 9.41 -21.44 3.97
N LEU A 307 8.81 -20.29 3.64
CA LEU A 307 7.50 -20.18 3.00
C LEU A 307 7.65 -20.06 1.48
N LYS A 308 7.60 -21.20 0.80
CA LYS A 308 7.76 -21.31 -0.66
C LYS A 308 6.40 -21.24 -1.34
N PHE A 309 5.87 -20.02 -1.47
CA PHE A 309 4.63 -19.78 -2.22
C PHE A 309 4.84 -19.96 -3.73
N ASP A 310 3.78 -20.35 -4.44
CA ASP A 310 3.81 -20.54 -5.89
C ASP A 310 3.91 -19.19 -6.64
N LEU A 311 3.33 -18.14 -6.07
CA LEU A 311 3.31 -16.81 -6.66
C LEU A 311 3.28 -15.71 -5.58
N ILE A 312 4.02 -14.63 -5.83
CA ILE A 312 4.08 -13.44 -4.98
C ILE A 312 3.55 -12.24 -5.77
N GLY A 313 2.34 -11.80 -5.43
CA GLY A 313 1.67 -10.63 -5.98
C GLY A 313 2.04 -9.36 -5.24
N LEU A 314 3.12 -8.71 -5.66
CA LEU A 314 3.42 -7.31 -5.32
C LEU A 314 2.70 -6.39 -6.30
N ARG A 315 2.18 -5.24 -5.83
CA ARG A 315 1.53 -4.25 -6.69
C ARG A 315 2.55 -3.69 -7.68
N PRO A 316 2.41 -3.91 -8.99
CA PRO A 316 3.47 -3.57 -9.92
C PRO A 316 3.58 -2.05 -10.11
N ASP A 317 4.80 -1.62 -10.36
CA ASP A 317 5.12 -0.28 -10.84
C ASP A 317 5.08 -0.26 -12.38
N PRO A 318 5.00 0.92 -13.02
CA PRO A 318 5.13 1.02 -14.46
C PRO A 318 6.51 0.51 -14.93
N GLU A 319 6.63 0.13 -16.20
CA GLU A 319 7.85 -0.45 -16.77
C GLU A 319 9.03 0.51 -16.71
N ALA A 320 8.75 1.82 -16.81
CA ALA A 320 9.73 2.87 -16.57
C ALA A 320 9.63 3.32 -15.11
N VAL A 321 10.61 2.91 -14.30
CA VAL A 321 10.78 3.40 -12.93
C VAL A 321 11.80 4.51 -12.95
N SER A 322 11.52 5.61 -12.22
CA SER A 322 12.50 6.67 -12.10
C SER A 322 13.70 6.19 -11.30
N GLU A 323 14.90 6.52 -11.77
CA GLU A 323 16.13 6.31 -11.01
C GLU A 323 16.26 7.26 -9.80
N TYR A 324 15.46 8.32 -9.77
CA TYR A 324 15.44 9.31 -8.70
C TYR A 324 14.53 8.86 -7.55
N ARG A 325 14.73 9.45 -6.38
CA ARG A 325 13.91 9.22 -5.17
C ARG A 325 12.94 10.37 -4.91
N TRP A 326 13.24 11.56 -5.42
CA TRP A 326 12.37 12.72 -5.37
C TRP A 326 12.56 13.62 -6.59
N LYS A 327 11.53 14.43 -6.90
CA LYS A 327 11.55 15.52 -7.88
C LYS A 327 10.77 16.72 -7.36
N VAL A 328 11.00 17.89 -7.91
CA VAL A 328 10.18 19.07 -7.66
C VAL A 328 8.96 19.02 -8.57
N ASP A 329 7.76 19.19 -8.00
CA ASP A 329 6.55 19.39 -8.79
C ASP A 329 6.55 20.80 -9.38
N GLY A 330 6.45 20.89 -10.71
CA GLY A 330 6.50 22.17 -11.43
C GLY A 330 5.32 23.10 -11.11
N ARG A 331 4.21 22.59 -10.58
CA ARG A 331 3.03 23.43 -10.27
C ARG A 331 3.14 24.15 -8.94
N ASN A 332 3.65 23.47 -7.91
CA ASN A 332 3.66 23.99 -6.52
C ASN A 332 5.07 24.13 -5.93
N LYS A 333 6.12 23.76 -6.67
CA LYS A 333 7.52 23.67 -6.18
C LYS A 333 7.71 22.77 -4.94
N GLU A 334 6.77 21.87 -4.69
CA GLU A 334 6.82 20.88 -3.61
C GLU A 334 7.64 19.65 -4.01
N LEU A 335 8.16 18.93 -3.01
CA LEU A 335 8.86 17.68 -3.23
C LEU A 335 7.87 16.56 -3.49
N ASN A 336 8.09 15.80 -4.55
CA ASN A 336 7.30 14.65 -4.93
C ASN A 336 8.19 13.40 -4.88
N TYR A 337 7.78 12.41 -4.09
CA TYR A 337 8.47 11.13 -3.90
C TYR A 337 7.82 9.98 -4.69
N ASN A 338 6.67 10.25 -5.31
CA ASN A 338 5.90 9.33 -6.13
C ASN A 338 6.23 9.49 -7.61
N LEU A 339 7.46 9.17 -7.97
CA LEU A 339 7.94 9.39 -9.34
C LEU A 339 7.34 8.42 -10.36
N SER A 340 6.89 7.26 -9.89
CA SER A 340 6.26 6.23 -10.70
C SER A 340 4.73 6.29 -10.57
N ALA A 341 4.06 6.57 -11.69
CA ALA A 341 2.60 6.57 -11.79
C ALA A 341 2.01 5.25 -11.30
N SER A 342 0.78 5.27 -10.79
CA SER A 342 0.12 4.02 -10.43
C SER A 342 -0.40 3.30 -11.65
N VAL A 343 -0.05 2.02 -11.77
CA VAL A 343 -0.56 1.12 -12.80
C VAL A 343 -2.06 0.87 -12.61
N PHE A 344 -2.50 0.69 -11.37
CA PHE A 344 -3.88 0.37 -11.01
C PHE A 344 -4.52 1.50 -10.19
N GLN A 345 -5.82 1.73 -10.39
CA GLN A 345 -6.58 2.78 -9.69
C GLN A 345 -6.52 2.68 -8.16
N SER A 346 -6.51 1.46 -7.62
CA SER A 346 -6.42 1.22 -6.18
C SER A 346 -5.78 -0.12 -5.89
N THR A 347 -5.39 -0.34 -4.63
CA THR A 347 -4.91 -1.66 -4.16
C THR A 347 -5.98 -2.73 -4.35
N MET A 348 -7.26 -2.42 -4.10
CA MET A 348 -8.36 -3.37 -4.32
C MET A 348 -8.49 -3.74 -5.79
N HIS A 349 -8.45 -2.74 -6.69
CA HIS A 349 -8.50 -2.97 -8.13
C HIS A 349 -7.35 -3.86 -8.61
N PHE A 350 -6.11 -3.59 -8.16
CA PHE A 350 -4.97 -4.47 -8.41
C PHE A 350 -5.22 -5.90 -7.94
N LYS A 351 -5.63 -6.10 -6.67
CA LYS A 351 -5.85 -7.45 -6.11
C LYS A 351 -6.92 -8.22 -6.90
N GLN A 352 -8.01 -7.55 -7.33
CA GLN A 352 -9.05 -8.15 -8.14
C GLN A 352 -8.55 -8.57 -9.53
N CYS A 353 -7.87 -7.67 -10.26
CA CYS A 353 -7.28 -7.98 -11.56
C CYS A 353 -6.27 -9.13 -11.48
N PHE A 354 -5.46 -9.16 -10.42
CA PHE A 354 -4.48 -10.21 -10.17
C PHE A 354 -5.16 -11.59 -10.02
N LEU A 355 -6.25 -11.68 -9.25
CA LEU A 355 -7.01 -12.92 -9.10
C LEU A 355 -7.67 -13.37 -10.41
N VAL A 356 -8.23 -12.44 -11.18
CA VAL A 356 -8.78 -12.75 -12.51
C VAL A 356 -7.69 -13.26 -13.45
N ASN A 357 -6.48 -12.67 -13.41
CA ASN A 357 -5.35 -13.13 -14.21
C ASN A 357 -4.99 -14.58 -13.88
N ILE A 358 -4.95 -14.96 -12.61
CA ILE A 358 -4.69 -16.35 -12.21
C ILE A 358 -5.78 -17.28 -12.74
N LEU A 359 -7.06 -16.96 -12.54
CA LEU A 359 -8.17 -17.82 -12.97
C LEU A 359 -8.22 -18.00 -14.49
N HIS A 360 -7.77 -17.00 -15.25
CA HIS A 360 -7.65 -17.12 -16.70
C HIS A 360 -6.58 -18.13 -17.12
N HIS A 361 -5.42 -18.14 -16.45
CA HIS A 361 -4.30 -19.02 -16.80
C HIS A 361 -4.36 -20.40 -16.13
N VAL A 362 -5.10 -20.52 -15.03
CA VAL A 362 -5.27 -21.76 -14.28
C VAL A 362 -6.77 -22.04 -14.09
N PRO A 363 -7.52 -22.34 -15.18
CA PRO A 363 -8.98 -22.47 -15.16
C PRO A 363 -9.48 -23.69 -14.37
N THR A 364 -8.58 -24.58 -13.94
CA THR A 364 -8.86 -25.73 -13.08
C THR A 364 -9.17 -25.33 -11.65
N ILE A 365 -8.78 -24.11 -11.22
CA ILE A 365 -9.12 -23.57 -9.91
C ILE A 365 -10.64 -23.30 -9.85
N LYS A 366 -11.29 -23.92 -8.87
CA LYS A 366 -12.74 -23.78 -8.61
C LYS A 366 -13.06 -23.30 -7.21
N GLU A 367 -12.11 -23.34 -6.27
CA GLU A 367 -12.33 -22.84 -4.91
C GLU A 367 -11.26 -21.83 -4.51
N ILE A 368 -11.66 -20.72 -3.89
CA ILE A 368 -10.74 -19.69 -3.40
C ILE A 368 -10.89 -19.54 -1.88
N THR A 369 -9.78 -19.61 -1.14
CA THR A 369 -9.73 -19.20 0.27
C THR A 369 -8.79 -18.02 0.44
N MET A 370 -9.24 -16.96 1.11
CA MET A 370 -8.46 -15.73 1.32
C MET A 370 -8.36 -15.34 2.79
N TRP A 371 -7.19 -14.89 3.21
CA TRP A 371 -6.90 -14.31 4.52
C TRP A 371 -6.48 -12.84 4.37
N ASP A 372 -7.15 -11.92 5.06
CA ASP A 372 -6.84 -10.48 5.05
C ASP A 372 -7.30 -9.88 6.40
N ASP A 373 -6.60 -8.86 6.91
CA ASP A 373 -6.88 -8.22 8.20
C ASP A 373 -7.85 -7.03 8.10
N ARG A 374 -8.09 -6.52 6.87
CA ARG A 374 -8.77 -5.23 6.69
C ARG A 374 -10.24 -5.43 6.44
N VAL A 375 -11.07 -5.18 7.46
CA VAL A 375 -12.53 -5.25 7.38
C VAL A 375 -13.13 -4.59 6.12
N PRO A 376 -12.71 -3.38 5.68
CA PRO A 376 -13.23 -2.79 4.44
C PRO A 376 -12.87 -3.59 3.18
N HIS A 377 -11.73 -4.27 3.15
CA HIS A 377 -11.36 -5.16 2.06
C HIS A 377 -12.22 -6.42 2.07
N LEU A 378 -12.49 -7.00 3.23
CA LEU A 378 -13.29 -8.23 3.34
C LEU A 378 -14.67 -8.07 2.69
N LYS A 379 -15.35 -6.95 2.92
CA LYS A 379 -16.65 -6.67 2.28
C LYS A 379 -16.53 -6.63 0.76
N ARG A 380 -15.57 -5.87 0.23
CA ARG A 380 -15.36 -5.74 -1.22
C ARG A 380 -14.94 -7.05 -1.88
N PHE A 381 -14.14 -7.87 -1.20
CA PHE A 381 -13.77 -9.19 -1.69
C PHE A 381 -14.95 -10.16 -1.69
N LYS A 382 -15.82 -10.13 -0.66
CA LYS A 382 -17.07 -10.92 -0.66
C LYS A 382 -17.91 -10.60 -1.89
N ASP A 383 -18.14 -9.32 -2.18
CA ASP A 383 -18.92 -8.88 -3.34
C ASP A 383 -18.27 -9.34 -4.66
N PHE A 384 -16.95 -9.21 -4.78
CA PHE A 384 -16.18 -9.64 -5.94
C PHE A 384 -16.22 -11.16 -6.17
N LEU A 385 -15.96 -11.97 -5.13
CA LEU A 385 -15.98 -13.43 -5.24
C LEU A 385 -17.39 -13.96 -5.54
N ASN A 386 -18.43 -13.34 -4.98
CA ASN A 386 -19.81 -13.63 -5.33
C ASN A 386 -20.11 -13.32 -6.81
N ALA A 387 -19.51 -12.26 -7.37
CA ALA A 387 -19.62 -11.97 -8.79
C ALA A 387 -18.91 -13.03 -9.66
N LEU A 388 -17.73 -13.51 -9.25
CA LEU A 388 -17.04 -14.62 -9.93
C LEU A 388 -17.85 -15.91 -9.90
N HIS A 389 -18.47 -16.22 -8.76
CA HIS A 389 -19.35 -17.39 -8.61
C HIS A 389 -20.58 -17.31 -9.52
N ARG A 390 -21.28 -16.16 -9.56
CA ARG A 390 -22.41 -15.93 -10.48
C ARG A 390 -22.02 -16.09 -11.95
N LYS A 391 -20.78 -15.72 -12.30
CA LYS A 391 -20.20 -15.92 -13.64
C LYS A 391 -19.69 -17.35 -13.88
N ARG A 392 -19.88 -18.27 -12.94
CA ARG A 392 -19.41 -19.68 -12.99
C ARG A 392 -17.89 -19.82 -13.22
N LEU A 393 -17.12 -18.82 -12.81
CA LEU A 393 -15.65 -18.89 -12.86
C LEU A 393 -15.10 -19.72 -11.70
N ILE A 394 -15.78 -19.70 -10.56
CA ILE A 394 -15.47 -20.49 -9.36
C ILE A 394 -16.75 -21.10 -8.78
N ASP A 395 -16.61 -22.24 -8.12
CA ASP A 395 -17.72 -22.95 -7.48
C ASP A 395 -17.90 -22.50 -6.04
N ARG A 396 -16.80 -22.22 -5.32
CA ARG A 396 -16.84 -21.85 -3.90
C ARG A 396 -15.81 -20.79 -3.54
N SER A 397 -16.11 -20.00 -2.52
CA SER A 397 -15.13 -19.08 -1.95
C SER A 397 -15.29 -18.93 -0.44
N ARG A 398 -14.18 -18.75 0.27
CA ARG A 398 -14.13 -18.50 1.71
C ARG A 398 -13.21 -17.34 2.02
N ILE A 399 -13.68 -16.37 2.81
CA ILE A 399 -12.87 -15.27 3.31
C ILE A 399 -12.73 -15.44 4.83
N ILE A 400 -11.50 -15.44 5.30
CA ILE A 400 -11.14 -15.61 6.70
C ILE A 400 -10.60 -14.26 7.18
N GLU A 401 -11.35 -13.64 8.08
CA GLU A 401 -10.89 -12.42 8.76
C GLU A 401 -9.74 -12.77 9.70
N VAL A 402 -8.63 -12.07 9.54
CA VAL A 402 -7.49 -12.15 10.46
C VAL A 402 -7.58 -10.95 11.41
N PRO A 403 -7.46 -11.15 12.74
CA PRO A 403 -7.41 -10.03 13.66
C PRO A 403 -6.28 -9.06 13.28
N SER A 404 -6.57 -7.76 13.22
CA SER A 404 -5.58 -6.72 12.96
C SER A 404 -4.61 -6.58 14.14
N LEU A 405 -3.57 -7.39 14.14
CA LEU A 405 -2.55 -7.44 15.19
C LEU A 405 -1.34 -6.56 14.85
N ARG A 406 -0.71 -6.03 15.89
CA ARG A 406 0.55 -5.27 15.81
C ARG A 406 1.72 -6.12 16.27
N PRO A 407 2.95 -5.84 15.81
CA PRO A 407 4.13 -6.45 16.41
C PRO A 407 4.34 -5.90 17.83
N LYS A 408 5.24 -6.53 18.58
CA LYS A 408 5.68 -6.02 19.88
C LYS A 408 6.14 -4.55 19.77
N TYR A 409 5.81 -3.78 20.80
CA TYR A 409 6.16 -2.38 20.93
C TYR A 409 7.66 -2.15 20.85
N ASN A 410 8.12 -1.22 20.00
CA ASN A 410 9.55 -0.97 19.78
C ASN A 410 9.85 0.53 19.61
N PRO A 411 9.92 1.30 20.72
CA PRO A 411 10.18 2.73 20.69
C PRO A 411 11.51 3.12 20.03
N LYS A 412 12.54 2.29 20.20
CA LYS A 412 13.87 2.54 19.63
C LYS A 412 13.81 2.51 18.10
N TRP A 413 13.24 1.45 17.55
CA TRP A 413 13.06 1.32 16.10
C TRP A 413 12.20 2.45 15.53
N GLU A 414 11.11 2.82 16.21
CA GLU A 414 10.25 3.93 15.78
C GLU A 414 11.02 5.25 15.70
N LYS A 415 11.85 5.56 16.72
CA LYS A 415 12.73 6.73 16.73
C LYS A 415 13.69 6.70 15.55
N ASP A 416 14.41 5.59 15.38
CA ASP A 416 15.46 5.47 14.37
C ASP A 416 14.89 5.64 12.94
N VAL A 417 13.74 5.02 12.65
CA VAL A 417 13.06 5.16 11.34
C VAL A 417 12.57 6.58 11.11
N MET A 418 11.95 7.20 12.11
CA MET A 418 11.44 8.57 12.00
C MET A 418 12.57 9.58 11.79
N THR A 419 13.68 9.43 12.50
CA THR A 419 14.87 10.26 12.30
C THR A 419 15.36 10.18 10.85
N ARG A 420 15.53 8.96 10.31
CA ARG A 420 15.93 8.78 8.90
C ARG A 420 14.96 9.40 7.91
N ILE A 421 13.65 9.28 8.13
CA ILE A 421 12.62 9.89 7.27
C ILE A 421 12.78 11.41 7.25
N VAL A 422 12.88 12.04 8.42
CA VAL A 422 12.99 13.51 8.55
C VAL A 422 14.31 14.02 7.95
N GLU A 423 15.43 13.36 8.23
CA GLU A 423 16.73 13.76 7.69
C GLU A 423 16.78 13.68 6.17
N THR A 424 16.32 12.58 5.58
CA THR A 424 16.29 12.41 4.12
C THR A 424 15.36 13.43 3.45
N HIS A 425 14.27 13.81 4.12
CA HIS A 425 13.42 14.91 3.65
C HIS A 425 14.14 16.27 3.74
N ASN A 426 14.83 16.57 4.83
CA ASN A 426 15.60 17.80 4.98
C ASN A 426 16.70 17.93 3.93
N LEU A 427 17.42 16.83 3.64
CA LEU A 427 18.42 16.80 2.56
C LEU A 427 17.78 17.06 1.18
N ALA A 428 16.56 16.59 0.94
CA ALA A 428 15.83 16.86 -0.29
C ALA A 428 15.43 18.34 -0.40
N LEU A 429 14.99 18.94 0.71
CA LEU A 429 14.68 20.37 0.77
C LEU A 429 15.92 21.24 0.58
N LEU A 430 17.06 20.88 1.20
CA LEU A 430 18.32 21.58 1.00
C LEU A 430 18.74 21.52 -0.48
N ALA A 431 18.77 20.31 -1.05
CA ALA A 431 19.09 20.11 -2.46
C ALA A 431 18.19 20.92 -3.39
N ARG A 432 16.87 20.95 -3.12
CA ARG A 432 15.90 21.77 -3.84
C ARG A 432 16.23 23.26 -3.74
N ASN A 433 16.53 23.75 -2.54
CA ASN A 433 16.82 25.16 -2.30
C ASN A 433 18.17 25.58 -2.91
N CYS A 434 19.11 24.65 -3.07
CA CYS A 434 20.32 24.82 -3.88
C CYS A 434 20.06 24.71 -5.39
N GLY A 435 18.81 24.62 -5.84
CA GLY A 435 18.41 24.65 -7.25
C GLY A 435 18.25 23.28 -7.93
N LYS A 436 18.42 22.16 -7.22
CA LYS A 436 18.18 20.83 -7.82
C LYS A 436 16.69 20.57 -8.01
N THR A 437 16.32 20.02 -9.16
CA THR A 437 14.91 19.68 -9.49
C THR A 437 14.58 18.20 -9.27
N TYR A 438 15.59 17.36 -9.01
CA TYR A 438 15.46 15.93 -8.70
C TYR A 438 16.71 15.40 -7.99
N GLY A 439 16.61 14.24 -7.32
CA GLY A 439 17.75 13.63 -6.63
C GLY A 439 17.53 12.19 -6.16
N LYS A 440 18.64 11.53 -5.77
CA LYS A 440 18.69 10.11 -5.37
C LYS A 440 18.89 9.84 -3.87
N ILE A 441 19.06 10.89 -3.05
CA ILE A 441 19.52 10.87 -1.63
C ILE A 441 19.62 9.46 -1.06
N ASP A 442 20.85 8.99 -0.95
CA ASP A 442 21.16 7.64 -0.51
C ASP A 442 21.02 7.55 1.02
N ASP A 443 20.23 6.57 1.48
CA ASP A 443 20.01 6.27 2.89
C ASP A 443 21.07 5.28 3.43
N SER A 444 21.94 4.71 2.58
CA SER A 444 22.85 3.60 2.91
C SER A 444 24.29 3.96 3.29
N GLN A 445 24.72 5.22 3.09
CA GLN A 445 26.07 5.64 3.45
C GLN A 445 26.15 6.04 4.94
N PRO A 446 27.16 5.57 5.70
CA PRO A 446 27.43 6.08 7.03
C PRO A 446 27.74 7.57 6.93
N ARG A 447 26.94 8.39 7.61
CA ARG A 447 27.07 9.85 7.57
C ARG A 447 28.10 10.24 8.63
N GLU A 448 29.29 10.66 8.18
CA GLU A 448 30.26 11.37 9.01
C GLU A 448 29.68 12.74 9.38
N GLU A 449 29.46 12.97 10.68
CA GLU A 449 28.88 14.19 11.27
C GLU A 449 27.49 14.60 10.74
N ASP A 450 26.81 15.49 11.46
CA ASP A 450 25.50 16.03 11.07
C ASP A 450 25.66 16.76 9.73
N PRO A 451 25.25 16.20 8.58
CA PRO A 451 25.51 16.80 7.27
C PRO A 451 24.68 18.07 7.06
N LEU A 452 23.80 18.38 8.02
CA LEU A 452 23.04 19.61 8.11
C LEU A 452 23.62 20.41 9.28
N SER A 453 24.13 21.60 9.00
CA SER A 453 24.42 22.55 10.07
C SER A 453 23.17 22.75 10.94
N MET A 454 23.33 23.02 12.24
CA MET A 454 22.22 23.41 13.14
C MET A 454 21.31 24.51 12.53
N THR A 455 21.87 25.30 11.62
CA THR A 455 21.15 26.34 10.89
C THR A 455 20.30 25.83 9.73
N GLU A 456 20.61 24.72 9.04
CA GLU A 456 19.98 24.34 7.76
C GLU A 456 18.92 23.22 7.85
N LYS A 457 18.59 22.76 9.05
CA LYS A 457 17.48 21.80 9.25
C LYS A 457 16.16 22.49 8.91
N TYR A 458 15.36 21.93 7.98
CA TYR A 458 14.03 22.45 7.62
C TYR A 458 12.93 21.89 8.51
N LEU A 459 13.06 20.64 8.93
CA LEU A 459 12.14 19.95 9.82
C LEU A 459 12.89 19.49 11.07
N GLY A 460 12.33 19.77 12.24
CA GLY A 460 12.85 19.33 13.53
C GLY A 460 11.78 18.64 14.36
N PHE A 461 12.18 17.66 15.16
CA PHE A 461 11.27 17.07 16.15
C PHE A 461 11.00 18.08 17.26
N VAL A 462 9.73 18.21 17.65
CA VAL A 462 9.33 19.03 18.80
C VAL A 462 8.30 18.31 19.66
N PRO A 463 8.34 18.52 20.98
CA PRO A 463 7.32 18.01 21.87
C PRO A 463 6.05 18.89 21.78
N THR A 464 4.92 18.30 21.40
CA THR A 464 3.64 19.00 21.27
C THR A 464 2.63 18.49 22.27
N ALA A 465 1.99 19.42 22.97
CA ALA A 465 0.94 19.13 23.92
C ALA A 465 -0.30 18.54 23.21
N VAL A 466 -0.82 17.43 23.71
CA VAL A 466 -1.99 16.72 23.16
C VAL A 466 -3.21 16.77 24.07
N ALA A 467 -3.02 16.89 25.37
CA ALA A 467 -4.09 16.88 26.37
C ALA A 467 -3.66 17.60 27.64
N THR A 468 -4.63 18.09 28.41
CA THR A 468 -4.40 18.44 29.82
C THR A 468 -4.68 17.20 30.67
N SER A 469 -3.65 16.74 31.39
CA SER A 469 -3.66 15.46 32.11
C SER A 469 -3.01 15.64 33.49
N ILE A 470 -3.26 14.71 34.41
CA ILE A 470 -2.50 14.61 35.66
C ILE A 470 -1.39 13.60 35.43
N GLN A 471 -0.14 14.03 35.58
CA GLN A 471 1.02 13.14 35.63
C GLN A 471 1.20 12.65 37.06
N LEU A 472 1.14 11.34 37.25
CA LEU A 472 1.27 10.73 38.58
C LEU A 472 2.71 10.76 39.07
N SER A 473 2.88 10.81 40.40
CA SER A 473 4.20 10.69 41.01
C SER A 473 4.76 9.26 40.84
N PRO A 474 6.09 9.07 40.75
CA PRO A 474 6.68 7.73 40.64
C PRO A 474 6.24 6.78 41.75
N GLU A 475 6.08 7.29 42.98
CA GLU A 475 5.59 6.51 44.11
C GLU A 475 4.13 6.06 43.92
N SER A 476 3.28 6.93 43.37
CA SER A 476 1.90 6.58 43.06
C SER A 476 1.82 5.52 41.97
N MET A 477 2.68 5.60 40.95
CA MET A 477 2.78 4.58 39.90
C MET A 477 3.22 3.22 40.44
N GLU A 478 4.20 3.20 41.35
CA GLU A 478 4.66 1.96 41.98
C GLU A 478 3.56 1.33 42.85
N ARG A 479 2.88 2.13 43.68
CA ARG A 479 1.74 1.65 44.48
C ARG A 479 0.60 1.13 43.60
N LEU A 480 0.30 1.81 42.50
CA LEU A 480 -0.69 1.37 41.51
C LEU A 480 -0.30 0.02 40.91
N LYS A 481 0.95 -0.12 40.46
CA LYS A 481 1.42 -1.37 39.89
C LYS A 481 1.31 -2.51 40.89
N GLN A 482 1.87 -2.36 42.09
CA GLN A 482 1.84 -3.38 43.15
C GLN A 482 0.41 -3.81 43.53
N THR A 483 -0.52 -2.86 43.58
CA THR A 483 -1.92 -3.11 44.00
C THR A 483 -2.74 -3.81 42.91
N PHE A 484 -2.55 -3.43 41.65
CA PHE A 484 -3.42 -3.84 40.55
C PHE A 484 -2.81 -4.89 39.62
N GLU A 485 -1.51 -5.16 39.71
CA GLU A 485 -0.83 -6.18 38.89
C GLU A 485 -1.39 -7.59 39.12
N PRO A 486 -1.66 -8.07 40.36
CA PRO A 486 -2.28 -9.38 40.56
C PRO A 486 -3.64 -9.51 39.86
N LEU A 487 -4.46 -8.44 39.93
CA LEU A 487 -5.76 -8.39 39.26
C LEU A 487 -5.60 -8.40 37.73
N PHE A 488 -4.59 -7.69 37.20
CA PHE A 488 -4.27 -7.71 35.79
C PHE A 488 -3.85 -9.11 35.32
N GLN A 489 -3.00 -9.81 36.08
CA GLN A 489 -2.57 -11.18 35.74
C GLN A 489 -3.76 -12.13 35.68
N GLU A 490 -4.64 -12.11 36.70
CA GLU A 490 -5.85 -12.94 36.71
C GLU A 490 -6.79 -12.63 35.53
N SER A 491 -6.92 -11.34 35.19
CA SER A 491 -7.68 -10.90 34.01
C SER A 491 -7.07 -11.42 32.70
N MET A 492 -5.74 -11.39 32.59
CA MET A 492 -4.99 -11.90 31.43
C MET A 492 -5.10 -13.42 31.28
N GLU A 493 -5.09 -14.17 32.38
CA GLU A 493 -5.33 -15.62 32.35
C GLU A 493 -6.72 -15.94 31.82
N ARG A 494 -7.76 -15.26 32.33
CA ARG A 494 -9.13 -15.40 31.85
C ARG A 494 -9.28 -14.98 30.39
N TYR A 495 -8.60 -13.92 29.97
CA TYR A 495 -8.55 -13.50 28.57
C TYR A 495 -7.92 -14.59 27.69
N GLY A 496 -6.79 -15.17 28.10
CA GLY A 496 -6.10 -16.23 27.37
C GLY A 496 -6.88 -17.55 27.28
N GLN A 497 -7.81 -17.82 28.21
CA GLN A 497 -8.74 -18.95 28.11
C GLN A 497 -9.81 -18.75 27.02
N LYS A 498 -10.21 -17.50 26.75
CA LYS A 498 -11.29 -17.17 25.80
C LYS A 498 -10.79 -16.65 24.46
N THR A 499 -9.55 -16.22 24.37
CA THR A 499 -9.00 -15.55 23.20
C THR A 499 -7.58 -16.03 22.93
N THR A 500 -7.30 -16.32 21.67
CA THR A 500 -5.97 -16.71 21.22
C THR A 500 -4.96 -15.59 21.46
N ILE A 501 -3.92 -15.90 22.23
CA ILE A 501 -2.77 -15.00 22.40
C ILE A 501 -1.76 -15.33 21.30
N HIS A 502 -1.52 -14.37 20.41
CA HIS A 502 -0.63 -14.56 19.28
C HIS A 502 0.82 -14.24 19.68
N SER A 503 1.70 -15.24 19.57
CA SER A 503 3.13 -15.05 19.80
C SER A 503 3.69 -13.97 18.86
N GLY A 504 4.47 -13.02 19.39
CA GLY A 504 5.02 -11.90 18.63
C GLY A 504 4.08 -10.71 18.44
N ALA A 505 2.78 -10.88 18.70
CA ALA A 505 1.86 -9.76 18.69
C ALA A 505 2.04 -8.85 19.92
N GLU A 506 1.61 -7.60 19.79
CA GLU A 506 1.55 -6.61 20.85
C GLU A 506 0.69 -7.11 22.01
N SER A 507 1.23 -6.98 23.22
CA SER A 507 0.52 -7.23 24.47
C SER A 507 0.32 -5.92 25.24
N PRO A 508 -0.59 -5.89 26.22
CA PRO A 508 -0.71 -4.74 27.10
C PRO A 508 0.60 -4.47 27.85
N LEU A 509 0.89 -3.19 28.06
CA LEU A 509 1.99 -2.69 28.87
C LEU A 509 1.44 -1.82 30.00
N PHE A 510 2.18 -1.74 31.10
CA PHE A 510 1.87 -0.78 32.16
C PHE A 510 2.28 0.62 31.72
N PHE A 511 1.32 1.53 31.65
CA PHE A 511 1.53 2.96 31.42
C PHE A 511 1.29 3.71 32.72
N GLY A 512 0.05 3.69 33.23
CA GLY A 512 -0.31 4.07 34.60
C GLY A 512 0.18 5.45 35.08
N ASP A 513 0.56 6.32 34.16
CA ASP A 513 1.34 7.53 34.41
C ASP A 513 0.51 8.81 34.20
N PHE A 514 -0.54 8.73 33.38
CA PHE A 514 -1.42 9.86 33.09
C PHE A 514 -2.90 9.57 33.34
N VAL A 515 -3.57 10.55 33.93
CA VAL A 515 -5.03 10.65 33.98
C VAL A 515 -5.46 11.78 33.05
N GLN A 516 -6.17 11.48 31.98
CA GLN A 516 -6.62 12.53 31.06
C GLN A 516 -7.78 13.31 31.69
N LEU A 517 -7.60 14.63 31.84
CA LEU A 517 -8.65 15.53 32.30
C LEU A 517 -9.49 16.01 31.14
N GLU A 518 -8.83 16.53 30.10
CA GLU A 518 -9.45 17.08 28.91
C GLU A 518 -8.68 16.62 27.67
N SER A 519 -9.42 16.32 26.60
CA SER A 519 -8.83 15.95 25.30
C SER A 519 -8.20 17.13 24.54
N LYS A 520 -8.23 18.32 25.13
CA LYS A 520 -7.71 19.58 24.58
C LYS A 520 -6.83 20.28 25.60
N ILE A 521 -5.98 21.19 25.11
CA ILE A 521 -5.13 22.02 25.96
C ILE A 521 -5.97 23.13 26.57
N VAL A 522 -6.11 23.11 27.89
CA VAL A 522 -6.84 24.12 28.65
C VAL A 522 -5.96 24.66 29.78
N GLN A 523 -5.95 25.99 29.97
CA GLN A 523 -5.24 26.64 31.07
C GLN A 523 -5.93 26.42 32.42
N HIS A 524 -7.26 26.32 32.40
CA HIS A 524 -8.09 26.00 33.55
C HIS A 524 -8.82 24.69 33.25
N ALA A 525 -8.30 23.57 33.77
CA ALA A 525 -9.02 22.31 33.67
C ALA A 525 -10.24 22.34 34.59
N CYS A 526 -11.21 21.46 34.33
CA CYS A 526 -12.40 21.30 35.15
C CYS A 526 -12.11 21.09 36.65
N CYS A 527 -10.90 20.63 37.00
CA CYS A 527 -10.54 20.17 38.33
C CYS A 527 -9.09 20.52 38.78
N GLY A 528 -8.51 21.62 38.28
CA GLY A 528 -7.21 22.10 38.75
C GLY A 528 -6.51 23.06 37.80
N ASN A 529 -5.57 23.84 38.32
CA ASN A 529 -4.70 24.70 37.52
C ASN A 529 -3.45 23.93 37.07
N LEU A 530 -2.85 24.36 35.95
CA LEU A 530 -1.56 23.83 35.52
C LEU A 530 -0.52 23.91 36.65
N ASN A 531 0.29 22.86 36.81
CA ASN A 531 1.27 22.63 37.87
C ASN A 531 0.70 22.43 39.29
N GLN A 532 -0.62 22.44 39.47
CA GLN A 532 -1.22 22.14 40.76
C GLN A 532 -1.04 20.66 41.10
N HIS A 533 -0.66 20.39 42.36
CA HIS A 533 -0.67 19.04 42.93
C HIS A 533 -2.10 18.67 43.34
N VAL A 534 -2.50 17.46 42.98
CA VAL A 534 -3.85 16.95 43.20
C VAL A 534 -3.78 15.52 43.72
N SER A 535 -4.67 15.20 44.66
CA SER A 535 -4.89 13.83 45.13
C SER A 535 -6.11 13.24 44.42
N LEU A 536 -6.05 11.93 44.16
CA LEU A 536 -7.06 11.18 43.44
C LEU A 536 -7.63 10.07 44.31
N ASP A 537 -8.96 9.93 44.28
CA ASP A 537 -9.67 8.81 44.88
C ASP A 537 -10.07 7.81 43.78
N ILE A 538 -9.79 6.52 43.99
CA ILE A 538 -10.23 5.46 43.09
C ILE A 538 -11.69 5.14 43.38
N MET A 539 -12.55 5.34 42.38
CA MET A 539 -13.98 5.11 42.46
C MET A 539 -14.42 3.79 41.83
N GLY A 540 -13.61 3.21 40.94
CA GLY A 540 -14.02 2.03 40.20
C GLY A 540 -12.89 1.38 39.42
N ILE A 541 -13.06 0.11 39.11
CA ILE A 541 -12.14 -0.71 38.34
C ILE A 541 -12.89 -1.25 37.11
N SER A 542 -12.28 -1.21 35.94
CA SER A 542 -12.90 -1.73 34.73
C SER A 542 -13.12 -3.24 34.84
N GLN A 543 -14.31 -3.72 34.48
CA GLN A 543 -14.54 -5.15 34.33
C GLN A 543 -13.73 -5.74 33.17
N THR A 544 -13.31 -7.00 33.32
CA THR A 544 -12.67 -7.76 32.25
C THR A 544 -13.58 -7.80 31.02
N SER A 545 -13.18 -7.09 29.97
CA SER A 545 -13.91 -7.03 28.70
C SER A 545 -13.35 -8.05 27.70
N SER A 546 -13.84 -8.04 26.45
CA SER A 546 -13.20 -8.74 25.34
C SER A 546 -11.82 -8.16 24.96
N LYS A 547 -11.37 -7.11 25.64
CA LYS A 547 -10.07 -6.49 25.47
C LYS A 547 -9.23 -6.66 26.75
N PRO A 548 -7.93 -6.91 26.60
CA PRO A 548 -7.02 -7.13 27.73
C PRO A 548 -6.57 -5.80 28.35
N TRP A 549 -7.54 -5.01 28.84
CA TRP A 549 -7.29 -3.70 29.44
C TRP A 549 -7.56 -3.75 30.94
N LEU A 550 -6.83 -2.95 31.71
CA LEU A 550 -7.15 -2.64 33.09
C LEU A 550 -7.11 -1.13 33.30
N LEU A 551 -8.27 -0.55 33.62
CA LEU A 551 -8.50 0.88 33.75
C LEU A 551 -9.10 1.17 35.11
N LEU A 552 -8.80 2.34 35.65
CA LEU A 552 -9.40 2.86 36.87
C LEU A 552 -10.28 4.07 36.56
N LYS A 553 -11.39 4.16 37.29
CA LYS A 553 -12.23 5.34 37.40
C LYS A 553 -11.74 6.13 38.61
N VAL A 554 -11.28 7.35 38.39
CA VAL A 554 -10.70 8.19 39.45
C VAL A 554 -11.40 9.54 39.52
N ALA A 555 -11.47 10.13 40.70
CA ALA A 555 -11.96 11.49 40.92
C ALA A 555 -10.94 12.30 41.72
N ILE A 556 -10.91 13.61 41.47
CA ILE A 556 -10.02 14.52 42.19
C ILE A 556 -10.63 14.86 43.54
N LYS A 557 -9.85 14.63 44.60
CA LYS A 557 -10.29 14.82 45.98
C LYS A 557 -10.60 16.31 46.23
N GLY A 558 -11.79 16.59 46.74
CA GLY A 558 -12.22 17.96 47.06
C GLY A 558 -12.67 18.82 45.86
N ALA A 559 -12.85 18.24 44.67
CA ALA A 559 -13.35 18.96 43.51
C ALA A 559 -14.79 19.48 43.73
N LYS A 560 -15.04 20.77 43.41
CA LYS A 560 -16.32 21.49 43.66
C LYS A 560 -17.49 21.12 42.73
N ARG A 561 -17.48 19.96 42.07
CA ARG A 561 -18.59 19.45 41.26
C ARG A 561 -18.78 17.96 41.54
N GLY A 562 -19.88 17.61 42.22
CA GLY A 562 -20.25 16.22 42.44
C GLY A 562 -20.42 15.47 41.12
N ASN A 563 -19.85 14.25 41.04
CA ASN A 563 -19.90 13.26 39.95
C ASN A 563 -18.96 13.38 38.74
N HIS A 564 -17.97 14.27 38.74
CA HIS A 564 -16.96 14.22 37.66
C HIS A 564 -15.89 13.16 37.93
N TYR A 565 -15.62 12.30 36.95
CA TYR A 565 -14.59 11.27 37.04
C TYR A 565 -13.76 11.26 35.76
N HIS A 566 -12.55 10.70 35.88
CA HIS A 566 -11.60 10.54 34.80
C HIS A 566 -11.17 9.07 34.70
N ILE A 567 -10.59 8.73 33.55
CA ILE A 567 -10.07 7.39 33.28
C ILE A 567 -8.55 7.43 33.48
N LEU A 568 -8.06 6.52 34.33
CA LEU A 568 -6.65 6.22 34.51
C LEU A 568 -6.36 4.86 33.86
N PRO A 569 -5.82 4.81 32.65
CA PRO A 569 -5.47 3.55 31.99
C PRO A 569 -4.17 2.98 32.57
N LEU A 570 -4.24 1.81 33.21
CA LEU A 570 -3.09 1.16 33.80
C LEU A 570 -2.39 0.23 32.81
N TRP A 571 -3.11 -0.78 32.30
CA TRP A 571 -2.60 -1.71 31.29
C TRP A 571 -3.44 -1.65 30.03
N TYR A 572 -2.78 -1.40 28.89
CA TYR A 572 -3.39 -1.44 27.57
C TYR A 572 -2.35 -1.68 26.49
N LYS A 573 -2.80 -2.09 25.30
CA LYS A 573 -1.94 -2.19 24.12
C LYS A 573 -1.63 -0.78 23.62
N PRO A 574 -0.35 -0.40 23.43
CA PRO A 574 0.01 0.94 22.95
C PRO A 574 -0.79 1.39 21.72
N SER A 575 -1.02 0.51 20.75
CA SER A 575 -1.80 0.83 19.55
C SER A 575 -3.29 1.13 19.79
N GLU A 576 -3.83 0.80 20.96
CA GLU A 576 -5.25 0.96 21.32
C GLU A 576 -5.52 2.16 22.24
N GLU A 577 -4.52 3.01 22.54
CA GLU A 577 -4.65 4.19 23.43
C GLU A 577 -5.90 5.05 23.12
N ASP A 578 -6.08 5.42 21.85
CA ASP A 578 -7.21 6.24 21.39
C ASP A 578 -8.58 5.57 21.67
N LEU A 579 -8.63 4.23 21.66
CA LEU A 579 -9.85 3.46 21.90
C LEU A 579 -10.15 3.33 23.40
N VAL A 580 -9.11 3.18 24.22
CA VAL A 580 -9.22 3.08 25.68
C VAL A 580 -9.90 4.32 26.26
N ILE A 581 -9.51 5.49 25.77
CA ILE A 581 -10.02 6.78 26.26
C ILE A 581 -11.46 7.04 25.80
N ARG A 582 -11.80 6.72 24.55
CA ARG A 582 -13.07 7.15 23.92
C ARG A 582 -14.26 6.22 24.21
N ARG A 583 -14.02 4.97 24.61
CA ARG A 583 -15.10 4.00 24.83
C ARG A 583 -15.69 4.13 26.23
N SER A 584 -16.98 3.82 26.34
CA SER A 584 -17.63 3.62 27.64
C SER A 584 -17.21 2.29 28.25
N HIS A 585 -17.03 2.28 29.58
CA HIS A 585 -16.58 1.12 30.34
C HIS A 585 -17.56 0.79 31.45
N HIS A 586 -17.63 -0.50 31.80
CA HIS A 586 -18.36 -0.97 32.98
C HIS A 586 -17.42 -1.00 34.18
N TRP A 587 -17.91 -0.50 35.31
CA TRP A 587 -17.11 -0.28 36.51
C TRP A 587 -17.61 -1.15 37.67
N VAL A 588 -16.67 -1.67 38.45
CA VAL A 588 -16.92 -2.33 39.74
C VAL A 588 -16.30 -1.52 40.85
N ASP A 589 -16.94 -1.49 42.00
CA ASP A 589 -16.42 -0.80 43.17
C ASP A 589 -15.11 -1.42 43.66
N PRO A 590 -14.10 -0.61 44.01
CA PRO A 590 -12.84 -1.10 44.53
C PRO A 590 -13.01 -1.61 45.97
N THR A 591 -12.30 -2.67 46.31
CA THR A 591 -12.18 -3.15 47.70
C THR A 591 -11.39 -2.16 48.56
N ASN A 592 -11.44 -2.32 49.89
CA ASN A 592 -10.72 -1.41 50.81
C ASN A 592 -9.20 -1.42 50.59
N SER A 593 -8.60 -2.56 50.25
CA SER A 593 -7.16 -2.64 49.94
C SER A 593 -6.80 -1.98 48.60
N GLN A 594 -7.77 -1.79 47.70
CA GLN A 594 -7.58 -1.14 46.41
C GLN A 594 -7.81 0.38 46.45
N LYS A 595 -8.35 0.91 47.56
CA LYS A 595 -8.53 2.35 47.79
C LYS A 595 -7.24 2.97 48.31
N ILE A 596 -6.21 2.97 47.46
CA ILE A 596 -4.89 3.52 47.78
C ILE A 596 -4.83 5.02 47.52
N HIS A 597 -3.89 5.70 48.20
CA HIS A 597 -3.62 7.11 47.95
C HIS A 597 -2.78 7.30 46.68
N ILE A 598 -3.30 8.12 45.77
CA ILE A 598 -2.67 8.47 44.50
C ILE A 598 -2.61 9.99 44.41
N GLU A 599 -1.48 10.49 43.97
CA GLU A 599 -1.28 11.92 43.73
C GLU A 599 -0.49 12.17 42.46
N GLY A 600 -0.63 13.37 41.93
CA GLY A 600 0.08 13.80 40.75
C GLY A 600 -0.04 15.30 40.54
N ARG A 601 0.52 15.75 39.42
CA ARG A 601 0.54 17.15 39.03
C ARG A 601 -0.21 17.35 37.73
N VAL A 602 -1.03 18.40 37.66
CA VAL A 602 -1.69 18.80 36.41
C VAL A 602 -0.65 19.33 35.44
N VAL A 603 -0.53 18.70 34.26
CA VAL A 603 0.44 19.05 33.22
C VAL A 603 -0.21 19.00 31.83
N HIS A 604 0.52 19.51 30.84
CA HIS A 604 0.22 19.21 29.45
C HIS A 604 0.95 17.94 29.04
N GLU A 605 0.21 16.89 28.72
CA GLU A 605 0.75 15.67 28.18
C GLU A 605 1.29 15.94 26.77
N LYS A 606 2.50 15.46 26.48
CA LYS A 606 3.19 15.74 25.20
C LYS A 606 3.38 14.48 24.37
N ARG A 607 3.44 14.67 23.05
CA ARG A 607 3.84 13.69 22.02
C ARG A 607 4.82 14.33 21.07
N ILE A 608 5.60 13.53 20.35
CA ILE A 608 6.57 14.03 19.38
C ILE A 608 5.86 14.31 18.05
N THR A 609 6.07 15.50 17.50
CA THR A 609 5.71 15.85 16.13
C THR A 609 6.92 16.46 15.43
N VAL A 610 6.72 16.88 14.19
CA VAL A 610 7.69 17.64 13.41
C VAL A 610 7.12 19.02 13.10
N VAL A 611 7.96 20.06 13.15
CA VAL A 611 7.63 21.43 12.72
C VAL A 611 8.68 21.96 11.75
N GLU A 612 8.27 22.93 10.94
CA GLU A 612 9.21 23.69 10.10
C GLU A 612 10.10 24.57 10.98
N SER A 613 11.40 24.47 10.75
CA SER A 613 12.43 25.28 11.38
C SER A 613 12.32 26.72 10.90
N THR A 614 11.80 27.60 11.77
CA THR A 614 11.86 29.04 11.55
C THR A 614 13.26 29.54 11.95
N GLN A 615 14.20 29.52 11.00
CA GLN A 615 15.57 30.02 11.17
C GLN A 615 15.61 31.49 11.64
N ARG A 616 16.15 31.70 12.84
CA ARG A 616 17.04 32.82 13.25
C ARG A 616 17.54 32.50 14.65
N CYS A 617 18.85 32.37 14.85
CA CYS A 617 19.48 32.08 16.14
C CYS A 617 19.39 33.31 17.06
N ASP A 618 18.63 33.18 18.15
CA ASP A 618 18.69 34.06 19.32
C ASP A 618 19.13 33.22 20.53
N SER A 619 19.84 33.82 21.49
CA SER A 619 20.30 33.16 22.73
C SER A 619 19.14 32.55 23.55
N ASN A 620 17.96 33.17 23.55
CA ASN A 620 16.74 32.61 24.16
C ASN A 620 16.20 31.36 23.44
N LYS A 621 16.54 31.14 22.17
CA LYS A 621 16.12 29.93 21.43
C LYS A 621 17.00 28.72 21.75
N LYS A 622 18.28 28.90 22.07
CA LYS A 622 19.16 27.78 22.45
C LYS A 622 18.63 27.07 23.70
N GLN A 623 18.22 27.85 24.71
CA GLN A 623 17.57 27.31 25.91
C GLN A 623 16.25 26.57 25.60
N ASN A 624 15.45 27.05 24.64
CA ASN A 624 14.24 26.35 24.22
C ASN A 624 14.53 25.05 23.45
N ILE A 625 15.62 25.00 22.66
CA ILE A 625 16.06 23.79 21.95
C ILE A 625 16.49 22.71 22.95
N ASP A 626 17.30 23.07 23.95
CA ASP A 626 17.76 22.14 24.99
C ASP A 626 16.56 21.57 25.78
N LEU A 627 15.57 22.41 26.11
CA LEU A 627 14.32 22.00 26.76
C LEU A 627 13.45 21.06 25.90
N ASP A 628 13.44 21.25 24.58
CA ASP A 628 12.71 20.40 23.66
C ASP A 628 13.39 19.03 23.50
N GLU A 629 14.73 18.98 23.44
CA GLU A 629 15.50 17.74 23.43
C GLU A 629 15.28 16.94 24.71
N ASP A 630 15.36 17.57 25.88
CA ASP A 630 15.08 16.93 27.16
C ASP A 630 13.68 16.34 27.22
N ALA A 631 12.68 17.07 26.73
CA ALA A 631 11.29 16.59 26.69
C ALA A 631 11.10 15.42 25.71
N ILE A 632 11.78 15.44 24.55
CA ILE A 632 11.78 14.31 23.59
C ILE A 632 12.44 13.09 24.23
N HIS A 633 13.58 13.27 24.88
CA HIS A 633 14.27 12.22 25.62
C HIS A 633 13.41 11.63 26.73
N ALA A 634 12.68 12.47 27.49
CA ALA A 634 11.74 12.03 28.51
C ALA A 634 10.61 11.16 27.93
N ILE A 635 10.01 11.56 26.80
CA ILE A 635 8.94 10.79 26.13
C ILE A 635 9.46 9.40 25.70
N LEU A 636 10.65 9.34 25.10
CA LEU A 636 11.26 8.10 24.62
C LEU A 636 11.75 7.19 25.75
N ASN A 637 12.32 7.77 26.81
CA ASN A 637 12.74 7.03 28.00
C ASN A 637 11.52 6.41 28.70
N ARG A 638 10.43 7.15 28.83
CA ARG A 638 9.15 6.65 29.37
C ARG A 638 8.63 5.45 28.58
N ALA A 639 8.59 5.56 27.26
CA ALA A 639 8.21 4.46 26.38
C ALA A 639 9.11 3.21 26.58
N SER A 640 10.41 3.43 26.76
CA SER A 640 11.40 2.36 26.98
C SER A 640 11.25 1.72 28.37
N ILE A 641 10.92 2.49 29.41
CA ILE A 641 10.65 1.98 30.76
C ILE A 641 9.41 1.08 30.75
N ASN A 642 8.32 1.53 30.11
CA ASN A 642 7.09 0.75 30.02
C ASN A 642 7.31 -0.59 29.30
N LEU A 643 8.21 -0.61 28.30
CA LEU A 643 8.63 -1.85 27.63
C LEU A 643 9.46 -2.76 28.56
N LYS A 644 10.42 -2.23 29.32
CA LYS A 644 11.22 -3.03 30.26
C LYS A 644 10.35 -3.71 31.31
N ASN A 645 9.36 -2.98 31.85
CA ASN A 645 8.39 -3.49 32.82
C ASN A 645 7.55 -4.68 32.30
N GLN A 646 7.51 -4.93 30.99
CA GLN A 646 6.87 -6.11 30.38
C GLN A 646 7.64 -7.41 30.67
N ASN A 647 8.97 -7.36 30.70
CA ASN A 647 9.80 -8.56 30.82
C ASN A 647 9.77 -9.16 32.23
N ASP A 648 9.37 -8.37 33.23
CA ASP A 648 9.26 -8.80 34.63
C ASP A 648 7.86 -9.32 35.00
N SER A 649 6.86 -9.12 34.14
CA SER A 649 5.43 -9.26 34.48
C SER A 649 4.67 -10.33 33.69
N VAL A 650 5.31 -11.09 32.79
CA VAL A 650 4.63 -12.19 32.06
C VAL A 650 5.04 -13.55 32.66
N PRO A 651 4.10 -14.39 33.14
CA PRO A 651 4.44 -15.72 33.61
C PRO A 651 4.94 -16.55 32.42
N HIS A 652 6.23 -16.87 32.43
CA HIS A 652 6.79 -17.89 31.55
C HIS A 652 6.10 -19.22 31.85
N LYS A 653 5.22 -19.68 30.96
CA LYS A 653 4.85 -21.10 30.89
C LYS A 653 6.12 -21.91 30.59
N ARG A 654 6.80 -22.38 31.65
CA ARG A 654 7.72 -23.53 31.56
C ARG A 654 6.88 -24.77 31.29
N GLY A 655 6.61 -25.02 30.01
CA GLY A 655 6.19 -26.34 29.54
C GLY A 655 7.43 -27.16 29.25
N SER A 656 7.89 -27.95 30.22
CA SER A 656 8.86 -29.03 29.98
C SER A 656 8.18 -30.10 29.13
N ILE A 657 8.54 -30.19 27.86
CA ILE A 657 8.39 -31.43 27.11
C ILE A 657 9.62 -32.27 27.46
N THR A 658 9.39 -33.33 28.22
CA THR A 658 10.34 -34.41 28.46
C THR A 658 10.67 -35.07 27.13
N ASN A 659 11.85 -34.80 26.58
CA ASN A 659 12.46 -35.65 25.56
C ASN A 659 13.20 -36.79 26.26
N SER A 660 12.48 -37.87 26.57
CA SER A 660 13.07 -39.20 26.66
C SER A 660 13.19 -39.77 25.25
N ASN A 661 14.33 -40.42 24.98
CA ASN A 661 14.70 -41.20 23.78
C ASN A 661 15.47 -40.47 22.69
N SER A 662 16.79 -40.36 22.88
CA SER A 662 17.76 -40.78 21.85
C SER A 662 19.17 -40.91 22.45
N ASP A 663 19.44 -41.98 23.20
CA ASP A 663 20.82 -42.35 23.55
C ASP A 663 20.96 -43.87 23.69
N HIS A 664 20.66 -44.60 22.62
CA HIS A 664 21.19 -45.95 22.41
C HIS A 664 21.37 -46.16 20.92
N ILE A 665 22.62 -46.03 20.47
CA ILE A 665 23.32 -46.82 19.43
C ILE A 665 24.62 -46.05 19.15
N LYS A 666 25.70 -46.48 19.81
CA LYS A 666 27.10 -46.46 19.32
C LYS A 666 28.04 -46.87 20.45
N LYS A 667 28.26 -48.17 20.57
CA LYS A 667 29.53 -48.80 20.98
C LYS A 667 29.28 -50.30 21.03
N ILE A 668 29.83 -51.03 20.06
CA ILE A 668 30.56 -52.30 20.19
C ILE A 668 31.07 -52.62 18.77
N LYS A 669 32.34 -52.27 18.54
CA LYS A 669 33.25 -52.96 17.63
C LYS A 669 34.55 -53.07 18.43
N ASN A 670 34.76 -54.24 19.02
CA ASN A 670 36.05 -54.91 19.16
C ASN A 670 35.83 -56.22 19.94
N HIS A 671 36.28 -57.30 19.29
CA HIS A 671 36.21 -58.72 19.63
C HIS A 671 34.90 -59.44 19.33
#